data_AF-G8JTW5-F1
#
_entry.id   AF-G8JTW5-F1
#
_cell.length_a   1.000
_cell.length_b   1.000
_cell.length_c   1.000
_cell.angle_alpha   90.00
_cell.angle_beta   90.00
_cell.angle_gamma   90.00
#
_symmetry.space_group_name_H-M   'P 1'
#
loop_
_entity.id
_entity.type
_entity.pdbx_description
1 polymer ?
#
loop_
_entity_poly.entity_id
_entity_poly.type
_entity_poly.pdbx_seq_one_letter_code
_entity_poly.pdbx_strand_id
1 'polypeptide(L)'
;MTGVRTILMIDLENLTRDLNNDEISEVLGQLVQDGLSVDRVLLVLRQIVVVYPSLNETNKRVVRKLCSGSIVFISQLVQFIKVLGNKSEANIYKGFLLDTLRREPGGLCSMMEVAKPMEQRQVGSMLFGSKIFNVLGGVTNVLEYLEILGCQVKYWLEHNENWSNKANADMFLMLFQFHPTHAMDIILGGVILQGGRTWEPFVQICNTNIGVSQKRLVNGYLLKYLDRVTNESTVQQCFNLLCSLDYRLIDLLKVHELQSIYLKYAIAKALSLEGRLNLLNILLSAFSAADENFDQQICELLLILLQTLNKEHFQQLVHDETFLNAVTKRLSSEFEVLRERTMFIAKIIAGDDLKYESKYNIAVPTLELTRTTSIQFDLLNHRPEERDAMISNTIDRSITKLSLNDSDDEDEDNPEDPATRHIVFLKELVQEFELLSSTHRSSIKLLKTTVKLVRQKKDFTSEVSFYFSPLINAIATLSNTMDHESFEEWRINALVSLLVVVPDKVVDLFLILFQGDLSFQQRMSILSSLALSARELRGFDDPYILKPEYDFPSNRLPWDNPKAQLTDQTTLIQDVSEDKSSISDGQVIWKSKKLSTDQTSNKKKPNNFRKVASIYFFPLANAWMNGIDLGTFDSLFKTHYLSTLKIIFSAANPHHKYQEMSSMLNMILEDAASQNIEV
;
A
#
# COMPACT_ATOMS: atom_id res chain seq x y z
N MET A 1 4.61 -46.53 -62.12
CA MET A 1 3.67 -46.87 -61.04
C MET A 1 4.47 -46.93 -59.74
N THR A 2 5.03 -45.87 -59.15
CA THR A 2 4.57 -44.49 -58.88
C THR A 2 3.22 -44.45 -58.20
N GLY A 3 3.24 -44.57 -56.88
CA GLY A 3 2.08 -44.39 -56.03
C GLY A 3 2.43 -44.73 -54.58
N VAL A 4 2.27 -43.75 -53.70
CA VAL A 4 2.21 -43.87 -52.23
C VAL A 4 3.55 -43.96 -51.49
N ARG A 5 4.32 -42.87 -51.51
CA ARG A 5 5.23 -42.46 -50.40
C ARG A 5 5.70 -41.00 -50.53
N THR A 6 4.80 -40.14 -50.98
CA THR A 6 4.94 -38.68 -50.94
C THR A 6 3.95 -38.21 -49.89
N ILE A 7 4.33 -37.26 -49.02
CA ILE A 7 3.68 -36.80 -47.80
C ILE A 7 4.41 -37.35 -46.55
N LEU A 8 5.10 -36.45 -45.82
CA LEU A 8 5.61 -36.55 -44.43
C LEU A 8 7.13 -36.69 -44.13
N MET A 9 8.07 -36.38 -45.03
CA MET A 9 9.50 -36.54 -44.65
C MET A 9 10.51 -35.50 -45.15
N ILE A 10 10.10 -34.27 -45.44
CA ILE A 10 11.01 -33.11 -45.65
C ILE A 10 10.20 -31.91 -45.13
N ASP A 11 10.43 -31.41 -43.91
CA ASP A 11 11.21 -30.18 -43.67
C ASP A 11 11.82 -30.09 -42.25
N LEU A 12 11.95 -31.19 -41.51
CA LEU A 12 12.73 -31.22 -40.26
C LEU A 12 14.25 -31.19 -40.51
N GLU A 13 14.71 -31.70 -41.66
CA GLU A 13 16.15 -31.74 -42.00
C GLU A 13 16.66 -30.39 -42.53
N ASN A 14 15.84 -29.60 -43.23
CA ASN A 14 16.23 -28.27 -43.73
C ASN A 14 16.45 -27.25 -42.61
N LEU A 15 15.79 -27.47 -41.48
CA LEU A 15 15.91 -26.66 -40.27
C LEU A 15 17.29 -26.82 -39.59
N THR A 16 17.99 -27.94 -39.78
CA THR A 16 19.32 -28.20 -39.19
C THR A 16 20.51 -27.49 -39.88
N ARG A 17 20.26 -26.71 -40.94
CA ARG A 17 21.29 -25.90 -41.65
C ARG A 17 21.10 -24.41 -41.33
N ASP A 18 22.15 -23.61 -41.51
CA ASP A 18 22.05 -22.14 -41.46
C ASP A 18 21.11 -21.66 -42.58
N LEU A 19 19.89 -21.26 -42.21
CA LEU A 19 18.82 -20.86 -43.13
C LEU A 19 18.94 -19.38 -43.53
N ASN A 20 18.71 -19.09 -44.81
CA ASN A 20 18.58 -17.71 -45.29
C ASN A 20 17.20 -17.11 -44.98
N ASN A 21 17.08 -15.78 -44.95
CA ASN A 21 15.83 -15.07 -44.63
C ASN A 21 14.64 -15.45 -45.54
N ASP A 22 14.90 -15.78 -46.81
CA ASP A 22 13.86 -16.20 -47.77
C ASP A 22 13.38 -17.64 -47.50
N GLU A 23 14.29 -18.54 -47.12
CA GLU A 23 13.97 -19.93 -46.73
C GLU A 23 13.16 -19.96 -45.42
N ILE A 24 13.47 -19.08 -44.47
CA ILE A 24 12.69 -18.90 -43.23
C ILE A 24 11.26 -18.45 -43.56
N SER A 25 11.07 -17.60 -44.57
CA SER A 25 9.73 -17.15 -44.97
C SER A 25 8.87 -18.28 -45.54
N GLU A 26 9.47 -19.20 -46.31
CA GLU A 26 8.76 -20.34 -46.90
C GLU A 26 8.34 -21.36 -45.81
N VAL A 27 9.26 -21.67 -44.89
CA VAL A 27 9.00 -22.57 -43.75
C VAL A 27 7.90 -22.01 -42.84
N LEU A 28 7.91 -20.70 -42.55
CA LEU A 28 6.86 -20.06 -41.75
C LEU A 28 5.50 -20.09 -42.45
N GLY A 29 5.47 -19.95 -43.78
CA GLY A 29 4.24 -20.04 -44.57
C GLY A 29 3.59 -21.42 -44.51
N GLN A 30 4.40 -22.49 -44.51
CA GLN A 30 3.93 -23.87 -44.39
C GLN A 30 3.47 -24.20 -42.95
N LEU A 31 4.17 -23.69 -41.93
CA LEU A 31 3.81 -23.90 -40.52
C LEU A 31 2.44 -23.29 -40.15
N VAL A 32 2.05 -22.20 -40.81
CA VAL A 32 0.71 -21.61 -40.64
C VAL A 32 -0.39 -22.55 -41.19
N GLN A 33 -0.09 -23.35 -42.21
CA GLN A 33 -1.07 -24.25 -42.84
C GLN A 33 -1.20 -25.60 -42.13
N ASP A 34 -0.10 -26.19 -41.67
CA ASP A 34 -0.09 -27.54 -41.11
C ASP A 34 -0.33 -27.61 -39.59
N GLY A 35 -0.30 -26.48 -38.89
CA GLY A 35 -0.42 -26.41 -37.43
C GLY A 35 0.84 -26.81 -36.65
N LEU A 36 0.87 -26.47 -35.36
CA LEU A 36 2.04 -26.61 -34.49
C LEU A 36 1.92 -27.80 -33.53
N SER A 37 2.80 -28.79 -33.71
CA SER A 37 3.08 -29.84 -32.72
C SER A 37 4.21 -29.42 -31.77
N VAL A 38 4.35 -30.10 -30.62
CA VAL A 38 5.40 -29.81 -29.63
C VAL A 38 6.80 -29.89 -30.25
N ASP A 39 7.06 -30.90 -31.09
CA ASP A 39 8.36 -31.08 -31.74
C ASP A 39 8.68 -29.94 -32.71
N ARG A 40 7.66 -29.48 -33.46
CA ARG A 40 7.80 -28.34 -34.38
C ARG A 40 8.06 -27.03 -33.62
N VAL A 41 7.39 -26.81 -32.49
CA VAL A 41 7.65 -25.64 -31.61
C VAL A 41 9.11 -25.62 -31.15
N LEU A 42 9.66 -26.75 -30.71
CA LEU A 42 11.05 -26.82 -30.25
C LEU A 42 12.07 -26.49 -31.35
N LEU A 43 11.80 -26.88 -32.60
CA LEU A 43 12.64 -26.51 -33.74
C LEU A 43 12.57 -25.00 -34.03
N VAL A 44 11.35 -24.43 -34.05
CA VAL A 44 11.15 -22.99 -34.22
C VAL A 44 11.90 -22.22 -33.13
N LEU A 45 11.84 -22.66 -31.87
CA LEU A 45 12.59 -22.04 -30.77
C LEU A 45 14.11 -22.12 -30.97
N ARG A 46 14.64 -23.26 -31.43
CA ARG A 46 16.09 -23.48 -31.56
C ARG A 46 16.71 -22.76 -32.77
N GLN A 47 15.96 -22.57 -33.85
CA GLN A 47 16.53 -22.10 -35.12
C GLN A 47 15.97 -20.78 -35.60
N ILE A 48 14.70 -20.47 -35.32
CA ILE A 48 14.06 -19.25 -35.81
C ILE A 48 14.08 -18.15 -34.73
N VAL A 49 13.80 -18.50 -33.47
CA VAL A 49 13.76 -17.48 -32.39
C VAL A 49 15.16 -16.98 -32.01
N VAL A 50 16.22 -17.79 -32.16
CA VAL A 50 17.61 -17.34 -31.95
C VAL A 50 17.99 -16.17 -32.86
N VAL A 51 17.53 -16.20 -34.12
CA VAL A 51 17.79 -15.15 -35.11
C VAL A 51 16.70 -14.08 -35.15
N TYR A 52 15.76 -14.09 -34.20
CA TYR A 52 14.62 -13.16 -34.16
C TYR A 52 15.00 -11.67 -34.34
N PRO A 53 16.07 -11.14 -33.69
CA PRO A 53 16.45 -9.74 -33.87
C PRO A 53 16.76 -9.38 -35.33
N SER A 54 17.31 -10.33 -36.08
CA SER A 54 17.77 -10.19 -37.48
C SER A 54 16.70 -10.50 -38.52
N LEU A 55 15.50 -10.95 -38.12
CA LEU A 55 14.40 -11.24 -39.05
C LEU A 55 13.74 -9.96 -39.60
N ASN A 56 13.22 -10.06 -40.83
CA ASN A 56 12.37 -9.03 -41.45
C ASN A 56 11.05 -8.87 -40.68
N GLU A 57 10.46 -7.66 -40.68
CA GLU A 57 9.22 -7.37 -39.94
C GLU A 57 8.03 -8.27 -40.33
N THR A 58 7.94 -8.70 -41.60
CA THR A 58 6.92 -9.65 -42.06
C THR A 58 7.05 -11.00 -41.36
N ASN A 59 8.28 -11.54 -41.32
CA ASN A 59 8.57 -12.83 -40.67
C ASN A 59 8.39 -12.71 -39.14
N LYS A 60 8.86 -11.61 -38.53
CA LYS A 60 8.62 -11.31 -37.11
C LYS A 60 7.14 -11.33 -36.78
N ARG A 61 6.28 -10.76 -37.63
CA ARG A 61 4.81 -10.75 -37.42
C ARG A 61 4.23 -12.16 -37.51
N VAL A 62 4.64 -12.97 -38.49
CA VAL A 62 4.13 -14.35 -38.64
C VAL A 62 4.51 -15.20 -37.42
N VAL A 63 5.77 -15.14 -36.97
CA VAL A 63 6.23 -15.89 -35.78
C VAL A 63 5.49 -15.45 -34.52
N ARG A 64 5.27 -14.13 -34.32
CA ARG A 64 4.49 -13.61 -33.19
C ARG A 64 3.05 -14.14 -33.19
N LYS A 65 2.37 -14.14 -34.34
CA LYS A 65 1.01 -14.67 -34.48
C LYS A 65 0.92 -16.18 -34.21
N LEU A 66 1.91 -16.94 -34.68
CA LEU A 66 2.00 -18.38 -34.38
C LEU A 66 2.18 -18.64 -32.88
N CYS A 67 2.97 -17.79 -32.20
CA CYS A 67 3.16 -17.85 -30.75
C CYS A 67 1.89 -17.46 -30.00
N SER A 68 1.26 -16.33 -30.33
CA SER A 68 0.06 -15.82 -29.65
C SER A 68 -1.17 -16.72 -29.83
N GLY A 69 -1.24 -17.46 -30.94
CA GLY A 69 -2.33 -18.42 -31.21
C GLY A 69 -2.13 -19.80 -30.59
N SER A 70 -1.02 -20.08 -29.91
CA SER A 70 -0.71 -21.43 -29.41
C SER A 70 -0.21 -21.41 -27.96
N ILE A 71 -1.03 -21.96 -27.06
CA ILE A 71 -0.70 -22.15 -25.64
C ILE A 71 0.52 -23.05 -25.49
N VAL A 72 0.62 -24.08 -26.34
CA VAL A 72 1.76 -25.01 -26.36
C VAL A 72 3.05 -24.25 -26.70
N PHE A 73 3.00 -23.33 -27.66
CA PHE A 73 4.16 -22.50 -28.02
C PHE A 73 4.62 -21.68 -26.81
N ILE A 74 3.73 -20.86 -26.24
CA ILE A 74 4.08 -19.99 -25.12
C ILE A 74 4.57 -20.81 -23.93
N SER A 75 3.93 -21.93 -23.63
CA SER A 75 4.35 -22.83 -22.55
C SER A 75 5.78 -23.37 -22.75
N GLN A 76 6.10 -23.83 -23.97
CA GLN A 76 7.44 -24.34 -24.27
C GLN A 76 8.48 -23.22 -24.31
N LEU A 77 8.12 -22.03 -24.80
CA LEU A 77 8.99 -20.85 -24.79
C LEU A 77 9.36 -20.45 -23.35
N VAL A 78 8.37 -20.38 -22.45
CA VAL A 78 8.59 -20.08 -21.03
C VAL A 78 9.49 -21.14 -20.39
N GLN A 79 9.25 -22.42 -20.66
CA GLN A 79 10.10 -23.51 -20.15
C GLN A 79 11.52 -23.43 -20.71
N PHE A 80 11.67 -23.08 -21.99
CA PHE A 80 12.96 -22.95 -22.65
C PHE A 80 13.79 -21.81 -22.04
N ILE A 81 13.17 -20.65 -21.78
CA ILE A 81 13.86 -19.54 -21.11
C ILE A 81 14.29 -19.93 -19.69
N LYS A 82 13.45 -20.65 -18.95
CA LYS A 82 13.82 -21.17 -17.61
C LYS A 82 15.03 -22.09 -17.65
N VAL A 83 15.12 -22.97 -18.65
CA VAL A 83 16.26 -23.88 -18.82
C VAL A 83 17.55 -23.14 -19.17
N LEU A 84 17.45 -22.03 -19.93
CA LEU A 84 18.61 -21.20 -20.27
C LEU A 84 19.15 -20.39 -19.09
N GLY A 85 18.31 -20.08 -18.09
CA GLY A 85 18.71 -19.35 -16.88
C GLY A 85 19.34 -17.99 -17.21
N ASN A 86 20.53 -17.73 -16.67
CA ASN A 86 21.24 -16.44 -16.77
C ASN A 86 22.13 -16.29 -18.01
N LYS A 87 21.98 -17.16 -19.03
CA LYS A 87 22.73 -17.03 -20.29
C LYS A 87 22.30 -15.78 -21.06
N SER A 88 23.23 -15.11 -21.73
CA SER A 88 22.96 -13.94 -22.58
C SER A 88 21.95 -14.25 -23.70
N GLU A 89 21.96 -15.49 -24.20
CA GLU A 89 21.01 -16.01 -25.19
C GLU A 89 19.55 -15.92 -24.71
N ALA A 90 19.29 -16.06 -23.41
CA ALA A 90 17.95 -15.97 -22.83
C ALA A 90 17.30 -14.60 -23.10
N ASN A 91 18.08 -13.52 -23.22
CA ASN A 91 17.56 -12.18 -23.48
C ASN A 91 16.89 -12.07 -24.86
N ILE A 92 17.33 -12.85 -25.85
CA ILE A 92 16.71 -12.89 -27.18
C ILE A 92 15.29 -13.47 -27.08
N TYR A 93 15.13 -14.55 -26.33
CA TYR A 93 13.85 -15.20 -26.09
C TYR A 93 12.92 -14.37 -25.20
N LYS A 94 13.46 -13.72 -24.17
CA LYS A 94 12.71 -12.75 -23.34
C LYS A 94 12.20 -11.58 -24.20
N GLY A 95 13.07 -11.02 -25.05
CA GLY A 95 12.70 -9.97 -26.00
C GLY A 95 11.60 -10.40 -26.97
N PHE A 96 11.71 -11.61 -27.54
CA PHE A 96 10.67 -12.18 -28.41
C PHE A 96 9.33 -12.35 -27.68
N LEU A 97 9.35 -12.87 -26.44
CA LEU A 97 8.14 -13.06 -25.63
C LEU A 97 7.47 -11.71 -25.33
N LEU A 98 8.25 -10.70 -24.92
CA LEU A 98 7.76 -9.36 -24.64
C LEU A 98 7.16 -8.71 -25.91
N ASP A 99 7.86 -8.79 -27.04
CA ASP A 99 7.39 -8.26 -28.31
C ASP A 99 6.10 -8.95 -28.78
N THR A 100 5.94 -10.25 -28.51
CA THR A 100 4.72 -11.00 -28.81
C THR A 100 3.55 -10.46 -27.98
N LEU A 101 3.72 -10.31 -26.66
CA LEU A 101 2.67 -9.82 -25.78
C LEU A 101 2.27 -8.37 -26.07
N ARG A 102 3.24 -7.51 -26.41
CA ARG A 102 3.01 -6.09 -26.69
C ARG A 102 2.35 -5.85 -28.05
N ARG A 103 2.75 -6.57 -29.09
CA ARG A 103 2.30 -6.30 -30.47
C ARG A 103 1.10 -7.13 -30.93
N GLU A 104 0.79 -8.23 -30.25
CA GLU A 104 -0.37 -9.08 -30.57
C GLU A 104 -1.37 -9.10 -29.38
N PRO A 105 -2.20 -8.04 -29.20
CA PRO A 105 -3.15 -7.92 -28.07
C PRO A 105 -4.27 -8.98 -28.10
N GLY A 106 -4.45 -9.67 -29.23
CA GLY A 106 -5.43 -10.76 -29.37
C GLY A 106 -4.98 -12.11 -28.83
N GLY A 107 -3.74 -12.23 -28.35
CA GLY A 107 -3.18 -13.51 -27.89
C GLY A 107 -4.03 -14.17 -26.81
N LEU A 108 -4.47 -13.42 -25.80
CA LEU A 108 -5.35 -13.95 -24.76
C LEU A 108 -6.68 -14.48 -25.33
N CYS A 109 -7.32 -13.73 -26.23
CA CYS A 109 -8.60 -14.12 -26.83
C CYS A 109 -8.45 -15.41 -27.64
N SER A 110 -7.46 -15.47 -28.54
CA SER A 110 -7.19 -16.64 -29.36
C SER A 110 -6.84 -17.88 -28.53
N MET A 111 -6.07 -17.72 -27.45
CA MET A 111 -5.80 -18.83 -26.53
C MET A 111 -7.06 -19.32 -25.83
N MET A 112 -7.93 -18.42 -25.37
CA MET A 112 -9.15 -18.77 -24.64
C MET A 112 -10.21 -19.45 -25.51
N GLU A 113 -10.30 -19.09 -26.80
CA GLU A 113 -11.18 -19.73 -27.79
C GLU A 113 -10.78 -21.18 -28.08
N VAL A 114 -9.48 -21.45 -28.14
CA VAL A 114 -8.94 -22.79 -28.47
C VAL A 114 -8.79 -23.67 -27.22
N ALA A 115 -8.59 -23.08 -26.05
CA ALA A 115 -8.31 -23.78 -24.79
C ALA A 115 -9.49 -24.60 -24.25
N LYS A 116 -9.22 -25.83 -23.81
CA LYS A 116 -10.12 -26.60 -22.93
C LYS A 116 -10.18 -25.97 -21.53
N PRO A 117 -11.20 -26.27 -20.68
CA PRO A 117 -11.33 -25.68 -19.35
C PRO A 117 -10.11 -25.84 -18.42
N MET A 118 -9.37 -26.96 -18.52
CA MET A 118 -8.12 -27.16 -17.77
C MET A 118 -6.97 -26.30 -18.32
N GLU A 119 -6.91 -26.13 -19.63
CA GLU A 119 -5.93 -25.29 -20.33
C GLU A 119 -6.21 -23.79 -20.09
N GLN A 120 -7.48 -23.38 -19.94
CA GLN A 120 -7.85 -22.02 -19.56
C GLN A 120 -7.27 -21.61 -18.20
N ARG A 121 -7.30 -22.51 -17.21
CA ARG A 121 -6.61 -22.27 -15.92
C ARG A 121 -5.10 -22.20 -16.08
N GLN A 122 -4.53 -22.99 -16.99
CA GLN A 122 -3.10 -22.92 -17.28
C GLN A 122 -2.72 -21.57 -17.91
N VAL A 123 -3.52 -21.06 -18.84
CA VAL A 123 -3.37 -19.71 -19.43
C VAL A 123 -3.43 -18.64 -18.34
N GLY A 124 -4.41 -18.72 -17.43
CA GLY A 124 -4.48 -17.85 -16.25
C GLY A 124 -3.23 -17.90 -15.39
N SER A 125 -2.76 -19.10 -15.05
CA SER A 125 -1.52 -19.26 -14.28
C SER A 125 -0.28 -18.74 -15.02
N MET A 126 -0.29 -18.72 -16.35
CA MET A 126 0.84 -18.26 -17.15
C MET A 126 0.90 -16.74 -17.23
N LEU A 127 -0.21 -16.11 -17.61
CA LEU A 127 -0.30 -14.67 -17.83
C LEU A 127 -0.51 -13.92 -16.51
N PHE A 128 -1.45 -14.37 -15.69
CA PHE A 128 -1.88 -13.69 -14.47
C PHE A 128 -1.22 -14.27 -13.21
N GLY A 129 -0.91 -15.57 -13.18
CA GLY A 129 -0.20 -16.24 -12.08
C GLY A 129 1.33 -16.11 -12.11
N SER A 130 1.84 -14.99 -12.61
CA SER A 130 3.25 -14.57 -12.65
C SER A 130 4.27 -15.47 -13.38
N LYS A 131 3.92 -16.63 -13.96
CA LYS A 131 4.92 -17.50 -14.60
C LYS A 131 5.66 -16.85 -15.77
N ILE A 132 4.96 -16.09 -16.62
CA ILE A 132 5.56 -15.33 -17.72
C ILE A 132 6.37 -14.15 -17.16
N PHE A 133 5.81 -13.41 -16.21
CA PHE A 133 6.48 -12.29 -15.57
C PHE A 133 7.82 -12.68 -14.92
N ASN A 134 7.84 -13.78 -14.14
CA ASN A 134 9.04 -14.28 -13.49
C ASN A 134 10.14 -14.64 -14.48
N VAL A 135 9.77 -15.10 -15.68
CA VAL A 135 10.70 -15.41 -16.76
C VAL A 135 11.21 -14.16 -17.47
N LEU A 136 10.42 -13.09 -17.51
CA LEU A 136 10.81 -11.78 -18.02
C LEU A 136 11.64 -10.96 -17.03
N GLY A 137 11.99 -11.52 -15.87
CA GLY A 137 12.79 -10.87 -14.83
C GLY A 137 14.01 -10.12 -15.40
N GLY A 138 14.10 -8.84 -15.06
CA GLY A 138 15.13 -7.89 -15.50
C GLY A 138 14.84 -7.14 -16.81
N VAL A 139 13.82 -7.51 -17.61
CA VAL A 139 13.51 -6.89 -18.91
C VAL A 139 12.29 -5.98 -18.88
N THR A 140 11.33 -6.24 -17.98
CA THR A 140 10.04 -5.52 -17.92
C THR A 140 9.66 -5.30 -16.46
N ASN A 141 9.15 -4.12 -16.12
CA ASN A 141 8.67 -3.82 -14.77
C ASN A 141 7.20 -4.29 -14.58
N VAL A 142 6.73 -4.34 -13.33
CA VAL A 142 5.37 -4.81 -13.01
C VAL A 142 4.29 -3.95 -13.68
N LEU A 143 4.49 -2.63 -13.73
CA LEU A 143 3.52 -1.68 -14.30
C LEU A 143 3.38 -1.85 -15.83
N GLU A 144 4.49 -1.92 -16.54
CA GLU A 144 4.58 -2.14 -17.98
C GLU A 144 3.98 -3.50 -18.35
N TYR A 145 4.22 -4.53 -17.53
CA TYR A 145 3.58 -5.83 -17.72
C TYR A 145 2.06 -5.76 -17.49
N LEU A 146 1.59 -5.07 -16.46
CA LEU A 146 0.16 -4.84 -16.21
C LEU A 146 -0.52 -4.03 -17.32
N GLU A 147 0.16 -3.04 -17.90
CA GLU A 147 -0.34 -2.30 -19.06
C GLU A 147 -0.50 -3.20 -20.28
N ILE A 148 0.49 -4.07 -20.55
CA ILE A 148 0.40 -5.08 -21.61
C ILE A 148 -0.78 -6.03 -21.35
N LEU A 149 -0.94 -6.51 -20.12
CA LEU A 149 -2.10 -7.34 -19.73
C LEU A 149 -3.42 -6.57 -19.88
N GLY A 150 -3.45 -5.27 -19.56
CA GLY A 150 -4.59 -4.40 -19.77
C GLY A 150 -5.02 -4.35 -21.23
N CYS A 151 -4.08 -4.21 -22.17
CA CYS A 151 -4.37 -4.28 -23.60
C CYS A 151 -4.93 -5.65 -24.03
N GLN A 152 -4.39 -6.74 -23.49
CA GLN A 152 -4.87 -8.10 -23.77
C GLN A 152 -6.29 -8.31 -23.23
N VAL A 153 -6.56 -7.86 -21.99
CA VAL A 153 -7.88 -7.95 -21.35
C VAL A 153 -8.89 -7.07 -22.08
N LYS A 154 -8.52 -5.87 -22.50
CA LYS A 154 -9.37 -4.99 -23.30
C LYS A 154 -9.81 -5.68 -24.59
N TYR A 155 -8.84 -6.21 -25.34
CA TYR A 155 -9.15 -6.93 -26.58
C TYR A 155 -10.05 -8.14 -26.32
N TRP A 156 -9.77 -8.92 -25.27
CA TRP A 156 -10.57 -10.07 -24.87
C TRP A 156 -12.01 -9.68 -24.51
N LEU A 157 -12.22 -8.59 -23.77
CA LEU A 157 -13.55 -8.08 -23.43
C LEU A 157 -14.34 -7.61 -24.66
N GLU A 158 -13.67 -6.99 -25.64
CA GLU A 158 -14.32 -6.44 -26.84
C GLU A 158 -14.68 -7.49 -27.90
N HIS A 159 -13.98 -8.64 -27.94
CA HIS A 159 -14.12 -9.62 -29.03
C HIS A 159 -14.71 -10.97 -28.61
N ASN A 160 -14.75 -11.29 -27.32
CA ASN A 160 -15.36 -12.54 -26.85
C ASN A 160 -16.86 -12.35 -26.58
N GLU A 161 -17.68 -13.27 -27.09
CA GLU A 161 -19.14 -13.21 -27.02
C GLU A 161 -19.73 -13.99 -25.84
N ASN A 162 -18.98 -14.94 -25.25
CA ASN A 162 -19.48 -15.82 -24.19
C ASN A 162 -18.81 -15.60 -22.83
N TRP A 163 -19.54 -14.97 -21.91
CA TRP A 163 -19.07 -14.65 -20.56
C TRP A 163 -19.66 -15.52 -19.46
N SER A 164 -20.46 -16.53 -19.82
CA SER A 164 -21.22 -17.34 -18.85
C SER A 164 -20.38 -18.35 -18.05
N ASN A 165 -19.09 -18.53 -18.42
CA ASN A 165 -18.20 -19.50 -17.80
C ASN A 165 -17.67 -18.99 -16.44
N LYS A 166 -17.82 -19.82 -15.40
CA LYS A 166 -17.30 -19.54 -14.05
C LYS A 166 -15.78 -19.30 -14.03
N ALA A 167 -15.03 -19.91 -14.96
CA ALA A 167 -13.59 -19.71 -15.07
C ALA A 167 -13.20 -18.24 -15.33
N ASN A 168 -14.07 -17.44 -15.96
CA ASN A 168 -13.79 -16.04 -16.28
C ASN A 168 -13.61 -15.20 -15.00
N ALA A 169 -14.46 -15.39 -13.99
CA ALA A 169 -14.33 -14.68 -12.72
C ALA A 169 -13.02 -15.06 -11.99
N ASP A 170 -12.65 -16.34 -12.02
CA ASP A 170 -11.39 -16.82 -11.43
C ASP A 170 -10.17 -16.22 -12.15
N MET A 171 -10.23 -16.03 -13.48
CA MET A 171 -9.17 -15.38 -14.26
C MET A 171 -8.95 -13.92 -13.85
N PHE A 172 -10.03 -13.15 -13.70
CA PHE A 172 -9.93 -11.78 -13.21
C PHE A 172 -9.44 -11.73 -11.76
N LEU A 173 -9.81 -12.69 -10.91
CA LEU A 173 -9.25 -12.78 -9.56
C LEU A 173 -7.74 -13.05 -9.59
N MET A 174 -7.24 -13.92 -10.47
CA MET A 174 -5.81 -14.14 -10.63
C MET A 174 -5.10 -12.85 -11.08
N LEU A 175 -5.71 -12.10 -12.01
CA LEU A 175 -5.19 -10.82 -12.48
C LEU A 175 -5.12 -9.77 -11.35
N PHE A 176 -6.16 -9.65 -10.54
CA PHE A 176 -6.17 -8.72 -9.41
C PHE A 176 -5.31 -9.21 -8.24
N GLN A 177 -5.06 -10.51 -8.10
CA GLN A 177 -4.13 -11.05 -7.09
C GLN A 177 -2.67 -10.85 -7.46
N PHE A 178 -2.35 -10.72 -8.76
CA PHE A 178 -0.99 -10.46 -9.22
C PHE A 178 -0.42 -9.17 -8.61
N HIS A 179 -1.21 -8.09 -8.60
CA HIS A 179 -0.85 -6.86 -7.92
C HIS A 179 -2.12 -6.05 -7.54
N PRO A 180 -2.68 -6.21 -6.33
CA PRO A 180 -3.99 -5.67 -5.96
C PRO A 180 -4.14 -4.17 -6.22
N THR A 181 -3.16 -3.34 -5.85
CA THR A 181 -3.29 -1.87 -5.95
C THR A 181 -3.26 -1.40 -7.41
N HIS A 182 -2.15 -1.62 -8.12
CA HIS A 182 -2.01 -1.20 -9.52
C HIS A 182 -2.93 -1.92 -10.51
N ALA A 183 -3.29 -3.19 -10.27
CA ALA A 183 -4.25 -3.87 -11.13
C ALA A 183 -5.65 -3.25 -11.02
N MET A 184 -6.05 -2.74 -9.85
CA MET A 184 -7.31 -1.99 -9.74
C MET A 184 -7.27 -0.74 -10.63
N ASP A 185 -6.20 0.05 -10.57
CA ASP A 185 -6.13 1.30 -11.32
C ASP A 185 -6.03 1.07 -12.84
N ILE A 186 -5.16 0.14 -13.26
CA ILE A 186 -4.91 -0.14 -14.68
C ILE A 186 -6.05 -0.93 -15.32
N ILE A 187 -6.60 -1.92 -14.62
CA ILE A 187 -7.63 -2.81 -15.20
C ILE A 187 -9.04 -2.29 -14.93
N LEU A 188 -9.38 -1.83 -13.71
CA LEU A 188 -10.72 -1.28 -13.46
C LEU A 188 -10.85 0.11 -14.09
N GLY A 189 -10.00 1.06 -13.70
CA GLY A 189 -10.02 2.42 -14.27
C GLY A 189 -9.59 2.44 -15.73
N GLY A 190 -8.42 1.88 -16.03
CA GLY A 190 -7.81 1.97 -17.36
C GLY A 190 -8.37 1.03 -18.43
N VAL A 191 -9.25 0.08 -18.11
CA VAL A 191 -9.84 -0.83 -19.12
C VAL A 191 -11.34 -0.97 -18.93
N ILE A 192 -11.79 -1.49 -17.79
CA ILE A 192 -13.20 -1.87 -17.59
C ILE A 192 -14.12 -0.64 -17.61
N LEU A 193 -13.71 0.43 -16.92
CA LEU A 193 -14.46 1.68 -16.78
C LEU A 193 -14.14 2.71 -17.88
N GLN A 194 -13.52 2.32 -19.00
CA GLN A 194 -13.33 3.22 -20.15
C GLN A 194 -14.57 3.32 -21.05
N GLY A 195 -15.47 2.33 -21.05
CA GLY A 195 -16.65 2.39 -21.90
C GLY A 195 -17.64 1.25 -21.71
N GLY A 196 -18.84 1.42 -22.29
CA GLY A 196 -19.92 0.43 -22.21
C GLY A 196 -19.55 -0.93 -22.80
N ARG A 197 -18.72 -0.96 -23.85
CA ARG A 197 -18.29 -2.20 -24.53
C ARG A 197 -17.44 -3.11 -23.64
N THR A 198 -16.70 -2.57 -22.68
CA THR A 198 -15.90 -3.34 -21.72
C THR A 198 -16.66 -3.59 -20.42
N TRP A 199 -17.53 -2.64 -20.04
CA TRP A 199 -18.36 -2.74 -18.83
C TRP A 199 -19.43 -3.83 -18.94
N GLU A 200 -20.15 -3.92 -20.06
CA GLU A 200 -21.23 -4.90 -20.25
C GLU A 200 -20.74 -6.36 -20.09
N PRO A 201 -19.65 -6.79 -20.75
CA PRO A 201 -19.02 -8.09 -20.48
C PRO A 201 -18.65 -8.29 -19.01
N PHE A 202 -18.07 -7.29 -18.36
CA PHE A 202 -17.67 -7.38 -16.96
C PHE A 202 -18.87 -7.58 -16.03
N VAL A 203 -19.98 -6.90 -16.30
CA VAL A 203 -21.26 -7.10 -15.58
C VAL A 203 -21.79 -8.52 -15.80
N GLN A 204 -21.71 -9.06 -17.02
CA GLN A 204 -22.11 -10.44 -17.29
C GLN A 204 -21.26 -11.44 -16.50
N ILE A 205 -19.95 -11.24 -16.39
CA ILE A 205 -19.06 -12.07 -15.57
C ILE A 205 -19.46 -12.01 -14.09
N CYS A 206 -19.77 -10.82 -13.57
CA CYS A 206 -20.16 -10.63 -12.17
C CYS A 206 -21.50 -11.27 -11.84
N ASN A 207 -22.51 -11.08 -12.71
CA ASN A 207 -23.88 -11.52 -12.46
C ASN A 207 -24.09 -13.01 -12.77
N THR A 208 -23.22 -13.63 -13.58
CA THR A 208 -23.35 -15.05 -13.90
C THR A 208 -22.87 -15.93 -12.74
N ASN A 209 -23.74 -16.83 -12.26
CA ASN A 209 -23.43 -17.83 -11.23
C ASN A 209 -22.83 -17.22 -9.95
N ILE A 210 -23.57 -16.30 -9.32
CA ILE A 210 -23.16 -15.59 -8.08
C ILE A 210 -22.62 -16.58 -7.05
N GLY A 211 -21.32 -16.51 -6.80
CA GLY A 211 -20.62 -17.35 -5.84
C GLY A 211 -19.51 -16.56 -5.13
N VAL A 212 -18.59 -17.29 -4.51
CA VAL A 212 -17.47 -16.69 -3.75
C VAL A 212 -16.58 -15.84 -4.65
N SER A 213 -16.27 -16.30 -5.86
CA SER A 213 -15.35 -15.59 -6.76
C SER A 213 -15.89 -14.23 -7.19
N GLN A 214 -17.17 -14.15 -7.58
CA GLN A 214 -17.81 -12.92 -7.99
C GLN A 214 -17.98 -11.94 -6.82
N LYS A 215 -18.32 -12.44 -5.62
CA LYS A 215 -18.35 -11.62 -4.41
C LYS A 215 -16.98 -11.05 -4.06
N ARG A 216 -15.90 -11.83 -4.21
CA ARG A 216 -14.53 -11.35 -4.00
C ARG A 216 -14.13 -10.31 -5.03
N LEU A 217 -14.53 -10.48 -6.29
CA LEU A 217 -14.25 -9.53 -7.36
C LEU A 217 -14.92 -8.17 -7.10
N VAL A 218 -16.19 -8.19 -6.71
CA VAL A 218 -16.96 -6.97 -6.41
C VAL A 218 -16.50 -6.33 -5.10
N ASN A 219 -16.56 -7.04 -3.97
CA ASN A 219 -16.24 -6.43 -2.65
C ASN A 219 -14.75 -6.21 -2.44
N GLY A 220 -13.90 -7.10 -2.97
CA GLY A 220 -12.47 -7.05 -2.76
C GLY A 220 -11.75 -6.01 -3.61
N TYR A 221 -12.27 -5.71 -4.81
CA TYR A 221 -11.60 -4.86 -5.79
C TYR A 221 -12.50 -3.73 -6.30
N LEU A 222 -13.65 -4.05 -6.92
CA LEU A 222 -14.51 -3.01 -7.51
C LEU A 222 -14.98 -1.97 -6.49
N LEU A 223 -15.54 -2.40 -5.35
CA LEU A 223 -16.01 -1.47 -4.32
C LEU A 223 -14.87 -0.67 -3.69
N LYS A 224 -13.68 -1.27 -3.53
CA LYS A 224 -12.50 -0.55 -3.02
C LYS A 224 -12.02 0.52 -4.00
N TYR A 225 -12.04 0.22 -5.30
CA TYR A 225 -11.74 1.21 -6.32
C TYR A 225 -12.78 2.33 -6.34
N LEU A 226 -14.07 1.99 -6.32
CA LEU A 226 -15.14 3.00 -6.26
C LEU A 226 -15.07 3.83 -4.98
N ASP A 227 -14.67 3.26 -3.84
CA ASP A 227 -14.53 4.00 -2.58
C ASP A 227 -13.48 5.11 -2.70
N ARG A 228 -12.42 4.83 -3.48
CA ARG A 228 -11.38 5.80 -3.82
C ARG A 228 -11.84 6.85 -4.81
N VAL A 229 -12.72 6.54 -5.77
CA VAL A 229 -13.10 7.48 -6.85
C VAL A 229 -14.36 8.29 -6.51
N THR A 230 -15.24 7.79 -5.66
CA THR A 230 -16.58 8.39 -5.46
C THR A 230 -16.54 9.70 -4.67
N ASN A 231 -16.82 10.79 -5.37
CA ASN A 231 -17.07 12.16 -4.92
C ASN A 231 -18.48 12.65 -5.31
N GLU A 232 -18.91 13.82 -4.80
CA GLU A 232 -20.21 14.46 -5.07
C GLU A 232 -20.61 14.53 -6.56
N SER A 233 -19.67 14.84 -7.46
CA SER A 233 -19.92 14.89 -8.92
C SER A 233 -20.10 13.50 -9.55
N THR A 234 -19.48 12.46 -8.98
CA THR A 234 -19.38 11.11 -9.55
C THR A 234 -20.41 10.12 -8.98
N VAL A 235 -21.10 10.48 -7.90
CA VAL A 235 -22.05 9.60 -7.17
C VAL A 235 -23.13 9.05 -8.09
N GLN A 236 -23.64 9.90 -8.98
CA GLN A 236 -24.67 9.53 -9.95
C GLN A 236 -24.20 8.44 -10.91
N GLN A 237 -22.95 8.52 -11.39
CA GLN A 237 -22.38 7.51 -12.28
C GLN A 237 -22.09 6.21 -11.52
N CYS A 238 -21.56 6.31 -10.30
CA CYS A 238 -21.36 5.14 -9.42
C CYS A 238 -22.68 4.43 -9.10
N PHE A 239 -23.76 5.18 -8.87
CA PHE A 239 -25.09 4.63 -8.68
C PHE A 239 -25.60 3.86 -9.90
N ASN A 240 -25.41 4.40 -11.11
CA ASN A 240 -25.80 3.72 -12.34
C ASN A 240 -24.99 2.42 -12.55
N LEU A 241 -23.68 2.44 -12.26
CA LEU A 241 -22.84 1.24 -12.29
C LEU A 241 -23.35 0.18 -11.31
N LEU A 242 -23.60 0.57 -10.05
CA LEU A 242 -24.11 -0.35 -9.03
C LEU A 242 -25.50 -0.90 -9.39
N CYS A 243 -26.36 -0.12 -10.05
CA CYS A 243 -27.67 -0.59 -10.52
C CYS A 243 -27.57 -1.68 -11.61
N SER A 244 -26.44 -1.78 -12.33
CA SER A 244 -26.23 -2.83 -13.32
C SER A 244 -25.78 -4.17 -12.72
N LEU A 245 -25.32 -4.16 -11.46
CA LEU A 245 -24.89 -5.35 -10.73
C LEU A 245 -26.03 -5.91 -9.88
N ASP A 246 -26.01 -7.22 -9.65
CA ASP A 246 -26.90 -7.84 -8.67
C ASP A 246 -26.51 -7.44 -7.25
N TYR A 247 -27.46 -6.94 -6.47
CA TYR A 247 -27.24 -6.53 -5.08
C TYR A 247 -26.69 -7.65 -4.19
N ARG A 248 -26.96 -8.92 -4.52
CA ARG A 248 -26.47 -10.10 -3.77
C ARG A 248 -24.96 -10.28 -3.85
N LEU A 249 -24.29 -9.58 -4.77
CA LEU A 249 -22.84 -9.54 -4.85
C LEU A 249 -22.22 -8.71 -3.74
N ILE A 250 -22.96 -7.73 -3.19
CA ILE A 250 -22.46 -6.81 -2.15
C ILE A 250 -22.53 -7.49 -0.78
N ASP A 251 -21.43 -7.46 -0.05
CA ASP A 251 -21.38 -7.93 1.34
C ASP A 251 -21.94 -6.86 2.27
N LEU A 252 -23.24 -6.97 2.58
CA LEU A 252 -23.98 -6.03 3.43
C LEU A 252 -23.35 -5.87 4.82
N LEU A 253 -22.63 -6.88 5.32
CA LEU A 253 -21.98 -6.80 6.63
C LEU A 253 -20.84 -5.77 6.65
N LYS A 254 -20.19 -5.53 5.50
CA LYS A 254 -18.97 -4.70 5.40
C LYS A 254 -19.20 -3.32 4.78
N VAL A 255 -20.43 -2.99 4.39
CA VAL A 255 -20.72 -1.68 3.76
C VAL A 255 -20.37 -0.50 4.68
N HIS A 256 -20.44 -0.69 6.00
CA HIS A 256 -20.07 0.34 6.97
C HIS A 256 -18.56 0.64 6.99
N GLU A 257 -17.71 -0.31 6.57
CA GLU A 257 -16.23 -0.17 6.54
C GLU A 257 -15.74 0.79 5.45
N LEU A 258 -16.57 1.07 4.43
CA LEU A 258 -16.24 2.00 3.34
C LEU A 258 -16.01 3.42 3.88
N GLN A 259 -15.10 4.18 3.26
CA GLN A 259 -14.76 5.53 3.74
C GLN A 259 -15.66 6.60 3.10
N SER A 260 -16.03 6.44 1.82
CA SER A 260 -16.85 7.41 1.10
C SER A 260 -18.32 7.33 1.50
N ILE A 261 -18.81 8.39 2.14
CA ILE A 261 -20.23 8.59 2.49
C ILE A 261 -21.09 8.60 1.21
N TYR A 262 -20.56 9.15 0.13
CA TYR A 262 -21.24 9.19 -1.16
C TYR A 262 -21.39 7.80 -1.79
N LEU A 263 -20.39 6.93 -1.68
CA LEU A 263 -20.50 5.54 -2.15
C LEU A 263 -21.52 4.76 -1.30
N LYS A 264 -21.48 4.91 0.02
CA LYS A 264 -22.50 4.35 0.93
C LYS A 264 -23.91 4.76 0.52
N TYR A 265 -24.09 6.04 0.20
CA TYR A 265 -25.35 6.59 -0.29
C TYR A 265 -25.81 5.96 -1.62
N ALA A 266 -24.89 5.84 -2.59
CA ALA A 266 -25.17 5.19 -3.86
C ALA A 266 -25.54 3.71 -3.69
N ILE A 267 -24.82 2.96 -2.84
CA ILE A 267 -25.12 1.55 -2.53
C ILE A 267 -26.51 1.44 -1.91
N ALA A 268 -26.80 2.20 -0.86
CA ALA A 268 -28.08 2.15 -0.16
C ALA A 268 -29.27 2.41 -1.10
N LYS A 269 -29.15 3.39 -2.02
CA LYS A 269 -30.17 3.63 -3.03
C LYS A 269 -30.24 2.55 -4.10
N ALA A 270 -29.12 1.93 -4.48
CA ALA A 270 -29.08 0.88 -5.50
C ALA A 270 -29.73 -0.44 -5.03
N LEU A 271 -29.71 -0.72 -3.72
CA LEU A 271 -30.34 -1.92 -3.13
C LEU A 271 -31.85 -2.00 -3.42
N SER A 272 -32.33 -3.24 -3.61
CA SER A 272 -33.75 -3.56 -3.62
C SER A 272 -34.36 -3.34 -2.22
N LEU A 273 -35.70 -3.29 -2.13
CA LEU A 273 -36.39 -3.13 -0.84
C LEU A 273 -35.98 -4.23 0.17
N GLU A 274 -35.88 -5.48 -0.29
CA GLU A 274 -35.41 -6.62 0.51
C GLU A 274 -33.97 -6.41 1.00
N GLY A 275 -33.06 -5.97 0.12
CA GLY A 275 -31.68 -5.67 0.48
C GLY A 275 -31.56 -4.55 1.51
N ARG A 276 -32.39 -3.50 1.40
CA ARG A 276 -32.43 -2.38 2.36
C ARG A 276 -32.91 -2.83 3.74
N LEU A 277 -33.95 -3.66 3.80
CA LEU A 277 -34.46 -4.23 5.06
C LEU A 277 -33.42 -5.13 5.73
N ASN A 278 -32.73 -5.98 4.95
CA ASN A 278 -31.66 -6.83 5.47
C ASN A 278 -30.50 -5.99 6.02
N LEU A 279 -30.07 -4.95 5.29
CA LEU A 279 -29.02 -4.05 5.75
C LEU A 279 -29.45 -3.26 7.00
N LEU A 280 -30.71 -2.82 7.07
CA LEU A 280 -31.27 -2.16 8.25
C LEU A 280 -31.17 -3.06 9.49
N ASN A 281 -31.58 -4.34 9.38
CA ASN A 281 -31.49 -5.30 10.50
C ASN A 281 -30.05 -5.51 10.96
N ILE A 282 -29.11 -5.63 10.01
CA ILE A 282 -27.67 -5.72 10.31
C ILE A 282 -27.21 -4.47 11.07
N LEU A 283 -27.58 -3.28 10.62
CA LEU A 283 -27.15 -2.03 11.24
C LEU A 283 -27.81 -1.80 12.60
N LEU A 284 -29.07 -2.19 12.81
CA LEU A 284 -29.71 -2.13 14.13
C LEU A 284 -29.00 -3.04 15.13
N SER A 285 -28.60 -4.24 14.68
CA SER A 285 -27.82 -5.16 15.52
C SER A 285 -26.44 -4.55 15.88
N ALA A 286 -25.75 -3.95 14.91
CA ALA A 286 -24.46 -3.29 15.14
C ALA A 286 -24.59 -2.02 16.00
N PHE A 287 -25.65 -1.25 15.79
CA PHE A 287 -26.00 -0.08 16.60
C PHE A 287 -26.22 -0.46 18.06
N SER A 288 -26.88 -1.59 18.33
CA SER A 288 -27.08 -2.12 19.69
C SER A 288 -25.78 -2.59 20.38
N ALA A 289 -24.80 -3.06 19.60
CA ALA A 289 -23.52 -3.51 20.12
C ALA A 289 -22.71 -2.35 20.71
N ALA A 290 -22.86 -1.13 20.14
CA ALA A 290 -22.18 0.10 20.53
C ALA A 290 -20.65 0.02 20.41
N ASP A 291 -20.15 -0.50 19.28
CA ASP A 291 -18.71 -0.48 18.97
C ASP A 291 -18.25 0.95 18.62
N GLU A 292 -17.32 1.48 19.42
CA GLU A 292 -16.84 2.85 19.34
C GLU A 292 -16.11 3.17 18.02
N ASN A 293 -15.47 2.16 17.40
CA ASN A 293 -14.61 2.39 16.23
C ASN A 293 -15.40 2.69 14.96
N PHE A 294 -16.57 2.07 14.80
CA PHE A 294 -17.41 2.18 13.60
C PHE A 294 -18.75 2.88 13.85
N ASP A 295 -18.97 3.36 15.07
CA ASP A 295 -20.23 3.96 15.49
C ASP A 295 -20.70 5.08 14.56
N GLN A 296 -19.77 5.94 14.15
CA GLN A 296 -20.06 7.07 13.27
C GLN A 296 -20.57 6.57 11.91
N GLN A 297 -19.84 5.63 11.31
CA GLN A 297 -20.12 5.08 9.99
C GLN A 297 -21.44 4.31 9.99
N ILE A 298 -21.75 3.61 11.08
CA ILE A 298 -23.02 2.91 11.27
C ILE A 298 -24.16 3.91 11.36
N CYS A 299 -24.01 4.97 12.17
CA CYS A 299 -25.04 6.00 12.34
C CYS A 299 -25.31 6.78 11.03
N GLU A 300 -24.26 7.13 10.29
CA GLU A 300 -24.37 7.77 8.97
C GLU A 300 -25.10 6.87 7.97
N LEU A 301 -24.72 5.59 7.89
CA LEU A 301 -25.36 4.63 6.98
C LEU A 301 -26.81 4.31 7.36
N LEU A 302 -27.11 4.26 8.66
CA LEU A 302 -28.47 4.12 9.18
C LEU A 302 -29.32 5.31 8.75
N LEU A 303 -28.80 6.54 8.89
CA LEU A 303 -29.50 7.76 8.48
C LEU A 303 -29.77 7.77 6.97
N ILE A 304 -28.78 7.38 6.17
CA ILE A 304 -28.92 7.22 4.71
C ILE A 304 -30.07 6.25 4.40
N LEU A 305 -30.12 5.08 5.04
CA LEU A 305 -31.17 4.10 4.78
C LEU A 305 -32.55 4.61 5.18
N LEU A 306 -32.65 5.25 6.34
CA LEU A 306 -33.90 5.84 6.81
C LEU A 306 -34.46 6.82 5.78
N GLN A 307 -33.63 7.70 5.19
CA GLN A 307 -34.07 8.61 4.13
C GLN A 307 -34.59 7.91 2.87
N THR A 308 -34.18 6.66 2.62
CA THR A 308 -34.62 5.87 1.46
C THR A 308 -35.84 4.99 1.71
N LEU A 309 -36.28 4.86 2.95
CA LEU A 309 -37.41 4.01 3.36
C LEU A 309 -38.71 4.82 3.47
N ASN A 310 -39.85 4.13 3.33
CA ASN A 310 -41.17 4.76 3.43
C ASN A 310 -41.58 5.00 4.88
N LYS A 311 -42.41 6.03 5.12
CA LYS A 311 -42.93 6.43 6.45
C LYS A 311 -43.56 5.29 7.28
N GLU A 312 -44.14 4.27 6.63
CA GLU A 312 -44.75 3.11 7.32
C GLU A 312 -43.72 2.25 8.06
N HIS A 313 -42.49 2.15 7.55
CA HIS A 313 -41.44 1.34 8.17
C HIS A 313 -40.84 2.05 9.40
N PHE A 314 -40.90 3.39 9.43
CA PHE A 314 -40.51 4.16 10.61
C PHE A 314 -41.45 3.88 11.79
N GLN A 315 -42.76 3.78 11.54
CA GLN A 315 -43.74 3.47 12.60
C GLN A 315 -43.52 2.08 13.21
N GLN A 316 -43.04 1.12 12.41
CA GLN A 316 -42.67 -0.21 12.91
C GLN A 316 -41.39 -0.15 13.76
N LEU A 317 -40.39 0.66 13.36
CA LEU A 317 -39.13 0.83 14.08
C LEU A 317 -39.28 1.59 15.41
N VAL A 318 -40.21 2.55 15.51
CA VAL A 318 -40.49 3.27 16.77
C VAL A 318 -40.89 2.31 17.89
N HIS A 319 -41.61 1.24 17.55
CA HIS A 319 -42.09 0.24 18.51
C HIS A 319 -41.21 -1.01 18.59
N ASP A 320 -40.07 -1.04 17.89
CA ASP A 320 -39.16 -2.18 17.94
C ASP A 320 -38.41 -2.22 19.27
N GLU A 321 -38.61 -3.30 20.02
CA GLU A 321 -37.94 -3.53 21.30
C GLU A 321 -36.41 -3.54 21.16
N THR A 322 -35.88 -4.01 20.02
CA THR A 322 -34.43 -4.06 19.80
C THR A 322 -33.84 -2.66 19.67
N PHE A 323 -34.54 -1.77 18.95
CA PHE A 323 -34.15 -0.38 18.79
C PHE A 323 -34.26 0.40 20.11
N LEU A 324 -35.37 0.28 20.84
CA LEU A 324 -35.56 0.98 22.12
C LEU A 324 -34.55 0.55 23.19
N ASN A 325 -34.25 -0.74 23.26
CA ASN A 325 -33.21 -1.26 24.16
C ASN A 325 -31.81 -0.75 23.75
N ALA A 326 -31.52 -0.69 22.45
CA ALA A 326 -30.27 -0.12 21.94
C ALA A 326 -30.14 1.37 22.31
N VAL A 327 -31.19 2.17 22.11
CA VAL A 327 -31.22 3.58 22.52
C VAL A 327 -30.95 3.72 24.01
N THR A 328 -31.65 2.95 24.85
CA THR A 328 -31.48 3.01 26.31
C THR A 328 -30.05 2.66 26.74
N LYS A 329 -29.48 1.58 26.17
CA LYS A 329 -28.10 1.16 26.43
C LYS A 329 -27.10 2.24 26.01
N ARG A 330 -27.29 2.86 24.85
CA ARG A 330 -26.40 3.90 24.31
C ARG A 330 -26.51 5.22 25.08
N LEU A 331 -27.69 5.55 25.61
CA LEU A 331 -27.89 6.71 26.48
C LEU A 331 -27.18 6.58 27.83
N SER A 332 -26.97 5.35 28.31
CA SER A 332 -26.19 5.08 29.51
C SER A 332 -24.67 5.21 29.31
N SER A 333 -24.20 5.43 28.07
CA SER A 333 -22.78 5.64 27.78
C SER A 333 -22.25 6.95 28.36
N GLU A 334 -21.00 6.93 28.81
CA GLU A 334 -20.30 8.12 29.34
C GLU A 334 -19.96 9.14 28.25
N PHE A 335 -19.89 8.70 26.99
CA PHE A 335 -19.52 9.56 25.86
C PHE A 335 -20.70 10.40 25.36
N GLU A 336 -20.58 11.72 25.47
CA GLU A 336 -21.57 12.67 25.00
C GLU A 336 -21.89 12.52 23.50
N VAL A 337 -20.87 12.31 22.67
CA VAL A 337 -21.02 12.14 21.21
C VAL A 337 -21.93 10.96 20.86
N LEU A 338 -21.81 9.85 21.58
CA LEU A 338 -22.60 8.65 21.35
C LEU A 338 -24.07 8.88 21.72
N ARG A 339 -24.31 9.59 22.83
CA ARG A 339 -25.67 10.00 23.25
C ARG A 339 -26.32 10.94 22.24
N GLU A 340 -25.59 11.95 21.77
CA GLU A 340 -26.07 12.91 20.78
C GLU A 340 -26.46 12.24 19.45
N ARG A 341 -25.60 11.36 18.92
CA ARG A 341 -25.92 10.57 17.71
C ARG A 341 -27.17 9.71 17.88
N THR A 342 -27.27 9.05 19.04
CA THR A 342 -28.41 8.19 19.38
C THR A 342 -29.71 8.98 19.44
N MET A 343 -29.71 10.13 20.11
CA MET A 343 -30.88 11.01 20.20
C MET A 343 -31.26 11.62 18.86
N PHE A 344 -30.28 11.97 18.03
CA PHE A 344 -30.52 12.47 16.68
C PHE A 344 -31.23 11.43 15.80
N ILE A 345 -30.76 10.19 15.79
CA ILE A 345 -31.41 9.07 15.06
C ILE A 345 -32.80 8.80 15.63
N ALA A 346 -32.94 8.74 16.96
CA ALA A 346 -34.22 8.50 17.62
C ALA A 346 -35.25 9.58 17.29
N LYS A 347 -34.84 10.85 17.19
CA LYS A 347 -35.71 11.96 16.78
C LYS A 347 -36.18 11.83 15.33
N ILE A 348 -35.33 11.34 14.43
CA ILE A 348 -35.70 11.14 13.03
C ILE A 348 -36.71 9.99 12.88
N ILE A 349 -36.60 8.96 13.72
CA ILE A 349 -37.51 7.81 13.71
C ILE A 349 -38.84 8.14 14.41
N ALA A 350 -38.81 8.78 15.58
CA ALA A 350 -39.98 9.08 16.40
C ALA A 350 -40.70 10.39 16.04
N GLY A 351 -40.06 11.30 15.29
CA GLY A 351 -40.66 12.58 14.92
C GLY A 351 -41.06 13.42 16.12
N ASP A 352 -42.32 13.86 16.17
CA ASP A 352 -42.87 14.75 17.20
C ASP A 352 -43.07 14.07 18.57
N ASP A 353 -42.99 12.73 18.63
CA ASP A 353 -43.16 11.98 19.88
C ASP A 353 -41.95 12.12 20.83
N LEU A 354 -40.77 12.52 20.31
CA LEU A 354 -39.54 12.69 21.10
C LEU A 354 -39.11 14.16 21.18
N LYS A 355 -39.33 14.77 22.36
CA LYS A 355 -38.90 16.15 22.64
C LYS A 355 -37.43 16.19 23.07
N TYR A 356 -36.54 16.36 22.09
CA TYR A 356 -35.11 16.58 22.31
C TYR A 356 -34.58 17.69 21.40
N GLU A 357 -33.92 18.68 21.99
CA GLU A 357 -33.34 19.84 21.29
C GLU A 357 -31.82 19.86 21.49
N SER A 358 -31.08 19.48 20.44
CA SER A 358 -29.64 19.71 20.36
C SER A 358 -29.27 20.30 19.00
N LYS A 359 -28.11 20.96 18.95
CA LYS A 359 -27.54 21.52 17.70
C LYS A 359 -26.77 20.48 16.89
N TYR A 360 -26.73 19.22 17.36
CA TYR A 360 -25.97 18.16 16.73
C TYR A 360 -26.65 17.70 15.44
N ASN A 361 -25.88 17.55 14.36
CA ASN A 361 -26.38 17.08 13.08
C ASN A 361 -25.38 16.10 12.45
N ILE A 362 -25.91 15.03 11.86
CA ILE A 362 -25.11 14.09 11.06
C ILE A 362 -25.23 14.51 9.59
N ALA A 363 -24.11 14.95 9.02
CA ALA A 363 -24.08 15.39 7.63
C ALA A 363 -24.20 14.18 6.68
N VAL A 364 -25.32 14.09 5.97
CA VAL A 364 -25.57 13.05 4.96
C VAL A 364 -25.94 13.71 3.63
N PRO A 365 -25.43 13.20 2.48
CA PRO A 365 -25.76 13.75 1.17
C PRO A 365 -27.26 13.61 0.84
N THR A 366 -27.90 14.71 0.46
CA THR A 366 -29.32 14.75 0.06
C THR A 366 -29.50 14.80 -1.46
N LEU A 367 -28.70 14.03 -2.20
CA LEU A 367 -28.68 14.08 -3.67
C LEU A 367 -29.81 13.23 -4.28
N GLU A 368 -30.57 13.78 -5.23
CA GLU A 368 -31.57 13.02 -5.98
C GLU A 368 -30.89 12.17 -7.07
N LEU A 369 -30.64 10.89 -6.76
CA LEU A 369 -30.10 9.94 -7.72
C LEU A 369 -31.22 9.36 -8.58
N THR A 370 -31.08 9.47 -9.90
CA THR A 370 -32.03 8.92 -10.89
C THR A 370 -31.40 7.75 -11.63
N ARG A 371 -32.17 6.72 -12.01
CA ARG A 371 -31.61 5.63 -12.82
C ARG A 371 -31.50 6.10 -14.26
N THR A 372 -30.27 6.27 -14.75
CA THR A 372 -30.02 6.59 -16.16
C THR A 372 -29.20 5.49 -16.83
N THR A 373 -29.56 5.12 -18.06
CA THR A 373 -28.85 4.10 -18.85
C THR A 373 -27.54 4.62 -19.47
N SER A 374 -27.37 5.94 -19.57
CA SER A 374 -26.13 6.56 -20.06
C SER A 374 -25.15 6.76 -18.89
N ILE A 375 -24.03 6.03 -18.92
CA ILE A 375 -22.94 6.15 -17.95
C ILE A 375 -21.83 7.01 -18.57
N GLN A 376 -21.48 8.11 -17.90
CA GLN A 376 -20.34 8.96 -18.28
C GLN A 376 -19.07 8.40 -17.64
N PHE A 377 -18.40 7.52 -18.39
CA PHE A 377 -17.19 6.83 -17.97
C PHE A 377 -15.98 7.77 -17.77
N ASP A 378 -15.93 8.89 -18.51
CA ASP A 378 -14.83 9.87 -18.42
C ASP A 378 -14.69 10.50 -17.02
N LEU A 379 -15.82 10.68 -16.31
CA LEU A 379 -15.85 11.24 -14.95
C LEU A 379 -15.39 10.25 -13.86
N LEU A 380 -15.25 8.97 -14.21
CA LEU A 380 -14.81 7.91 -13.30
C LEU A 380 -13.34 7.54 -13.52
N ASN A 381 -12.72 8.14 -14.55
CA ASN A 381 -11.32 7.98 -14.92
C ASN A 381 -10.47 9.11 -14.34
N HIS A 382 -10.64 9.42 -13.05
CA HIS A 382 -9.63 10.22 -12.36
C HIS A 382 -8.47 9.30 -12.01
N ARG A 383 -7.40 9.36 -12.81
CA ARG A 383 -6.06 9.12 -12.26
C ARG A 383 -5.89 10.11 -11.11
N PRO A 384 -5.28 9.72 -9.98
CA PRO A 384 -5.15 10.57 -8.80
C PRO A 384 -4.15 11.72 -9.05
N GLU A 385 -4.49 12.64 -9.94
CA GLU A 385 -3.77 13.91 -10.16
C GLU A 385 -4.66 15.11 -9.76
N GLU A 386 -5.98 14.92 -9.58
CA GLU A 386 -6.92 16.03 -9.36
C GLU A 386 -7.50 16.12 -7.94
N ARG A 387 -7.16 15.20 -7.02
CA ARG A 387 -7.53 15.34 -5.60
C ARG A 387 -6.57 16.21 -4.79
N ASP A 388 -5.37 16.48 -5.29
CA ASP A 388 -4.38 17.31 -4.59
C ASP A 388 -4.58 18.82 -4.83
N ALA A 389 -5.36 19.21 -5.85
CA ALA A 389 -5.59 20.61 -6.17
C ALA A 389 -6.52 21.34 -5.15
N MET A 390 -7.27 20.61 -4.32
CA MET A 390 -8.14 21.20 -3.29
C MET A 390 -7.58 21.05 -1.86
N ILE A 391 -6.41 20.44 -1.71
CA ILE A 391 -5.68 20.30 -0.43
C ILE A 391 -4.60 21.41 -0.28
N SER A 392 -4.31 22.16 -1.35
CA SER A 392 -3.28 23.21 -1.37
C SER A 392 -3.58 24.47 -0.52
N ASN A 393 -4.70 24.53 0.21
CA ASN A 393 -5.06 25.70 1.03
C ASN A 393 -5.15 25.45 2.55
N THR A 394 -4.67 24.31 3.04
CA THR A 394 -4.66 24.07 4.50
C THR A 394 -3.36 23.40 4.94
N ILE A 395 -2.33 24.21 5.21
CA ILE A 395 -1.06 23.76 5.81
C ILE A 395 -1.23 23.34 7.29
N ASP A 396 -2.44 23.39 7.86
CA ASP A 396 -2.72 22.87 9.19
C ASP A 396 -3.58 21.61 9.16
N ARG A 397 -2.93 20.47 9.50
CA ARG A 397 -3.46 19.14 9.86
C ARG A 397 -3.79 18.17 8.71
N SER A 398 -2.86 17.25 8.41
CA SER A 398 -2.98 15.82 8.76
C SER A 398 -1.76 15.06 8.19
N ILE A 399 -0.70 14.89 9.00
CA ILE A 399 0.44 14.01 8.65
C ILE A 399 -0.07 12.57 8.80
N THR A 400 -0.03 11.78 7.74
CA THR A 400 -0.52 10.39 7.75
C THR A 400 0.43 9.49 8.54
N LYS A 401 -0.13 8.46 9.19
CA LYS A 401 0.65 7.51 9.99
C LYS A 401 1.43 6.58 9.05
N LEU A 402 2.71 6.84 8.85
CA LEU A 402 3.60 5.96 8.08
C LEU A 402 3.78 4.61 8.77
N SER A 403 3.91 3.55 7.98
CA SER A 403 4.23 2.20 8.42
C SER A 403 5.43 1.67 7.63
N LEU A 404 6.33 0.94 8.27
CA LEU A 404 7.31 0.12 7.55
C LEU A 404 6.67 -1.17 7.03
N ASN A 405 5.49 -1.54 7.54
CA ASN A 405 4.73 -2.73 7.13
C ASN A 405 3.73 -2.42 6.01
N ASP A 406 4.04 -1.49 5.10
CA ASP A 406 3.36 -1.56 3.80
C ASP A 406 3.68 -2.95 3.26
N SER A 407 2.64 -3.71 2.93
CA SER A 407 2.66 -5.16 2.68
C SER A 407 3.45 -5.60 1.43
N ASP A 408 4.43 -4.81 1.01
CA ASP A 408 5.36 -5.03 -0.10
C ASP A 408 6.77 -5.43 0.38
N ASP A 409 7.00 -5.54 1.70
CA ASP A 409 8.29 -5.99 2.29
C ASP A 409 8.41 -7.53 2.38
N GLU A 410 7.39 -8.32 1.98
CA GLU A 410 7.47 -9.80 1.99
C GLU A 410 8.14 -10.41 0.73
N ASP A 411 8.54 -9.60 -0.25
CA ASP A 411 9.30 -10.07 -1.43
C ASP A 411 10.83 -9.90 -1.27
N GLU A 412 11.32 -9.56 -0.08
CA GLU A 412 12.73 -9.22 0.20
C GLU A 412 13.74 -10.40 0.22
N ASP A 413 13.34 -11.62 -0.15
CA ASP A 413 14.20 -12.81 -0.15
C ASP A 413 14.49 -13.40 -1.55
N ASN A 414 14.39 -12.62 -2.64
CA ASN A 414 14.76 -13.10 -3.98
C ASN A 414 16.18 -12.65 -4.41
N PRO A 415 17.22 -13.51 -4.28
CA PRO A 415 18.63 -13.15 -4.54
C PRO A 415 19.00 -12.90 -6.02
N GLU A 416 18.04 -12.83 -6.94
CA GLU A 416 18.30 -12.84 -8.40
C GLU A 416 17.96 -11.53 -9.14
N ASP A 417 17.50 -10.47 -8.49
CA ASP A 417 17.26 -9.18 -9.15
C ASP A 417 18.45 -8.19 -8.96
N PRO A 418 19.19 -7.85 -10.04
CA PRO A 418 20.36 -6.97 -9.95
C PRO A 418 20.01 -5.50 -9.62
N ALA A 419 18.73 -5.11 -9.65
CA ALA A 419 18.24 -3.81 -9.18
C ALA A 419 17.84 -3.80 -7.69
N THR A 420 17.76 -4.98 -7.05
CA THR A 420 17.51 -5.19 -5.62
C THR A 420 18.77 -5.74 -4.94
N ARG A 421 19.86 -4.97 -5.00
CA ARG A 421 20.93 -5.16 -4.00
C ARG A 421 20.33 -4.88 -2.63
N HIS A 422 20.20 -5.91 -1.81
CA HIS A 422 19.88 -5.76 -0.39
C HIS A 422 21.04 -4.99 0.26
N ILE A 423 20.86 -3.68 0.44
CA ILE A 423 21.86 -2.81 1.06
C ILE A 423 21.97 -3.23 2.52
N VAL A 424 23.08 -3.86 2.91
CA VAL A 424 23.32 -4.29 4.31
C VAL A 424 24.23 -3.28 5.02
N PHE A 425 25.12 -2.64 4.28
CA PHE A 425 26.15 -1.76 4.83
C PHE A 425 25.83 -0.29 4.60
N LEU A 426 26.11 0.55 5.60
CA LEU A 426 25.92 2.00 5.46
C LEU A 426 26.86 2.60 4.39
N LYS A 427 28.00 1.95 4.14
CA LYS A 427 28.90 2.28 3.02
C LYS A 427 28.19 2.22 1.67
N GLU A 428 27.43 1.15 1.44
CA GLU A 428 26.69 0.96 0.19
C GLU A 428 25.57 1.98 0.08
N LEU A 429 24.88 2.26 1.20
CA LEU A 429 23.85 3.29 1.25
C LEU A 429 24.38 4.68 0.84
N VAL A 430 25.56 5.07 1.32
CA VAL A 430 26.23 6.33 0.91
C VAL A 430 26.51 6.34 -0.59
N GLN A 431 27.10 5.26 -1.12
CA GLN A 431 27.39 5.15 -2.56
C GLN A 431 26.12 5.24 -3.41
N GLU A 432 25.02 4.65 -2.94
CA GLU A 432 23.72 4.70 -3.62
C GLU A 432 23.11 6.11 -3.64
N PHE A 433 23.26 6.87 -2.56
CA PHE A 433 22.86 8.29 -2.54
C PHE A 433 23.72 9.16 -3.48
N GLU A 434 25.02 8.88 -3.61
CA GLU A 434 25.91 9.57 -4.56
C GLU A 434 25.54 9.26 -6.03
N LEU A 435 25.13 8.04 -6.33
CA LEU A 435 24.74 7.61 -7.67
C LEU A 435 23.35 8.09 -8.10
N LEU A 436 22.55 8.61 -7.15
CA LEU A 436 21.16 8.98 -7.36
C LEU A 436 20.98 10.10 -8.39
N SER A 437 21.95 11.00 -8.53
CA SER A 437 21.92 12.05 -9.56
C SER A 437 22.12 11.53 -10.99
N SER A 438 22.62 10.29 -11.15
CA SER A 438 22.97 9.69 -12.44
C SER A 438 22.02 8.57 -12.87
N THR A 439 21.22 8.03 -11.94
CA THR A 439 20.38 6.86 -12.17
C THR A 439 18.94 7.17 -11.74
N HIS A 440 17.93 6.73 -12.49
CA HIS A 440 16.49 6.84 -12.11
C HIS A 440 16.09 5.95 -10.91
N ARG A 441 16.94 5.83 -9.88
CA ARG A 441 16.68 5.04 -8.67
C ARG A 441 15.70 5.80 -7.76
N SER A 442 14.79 5.06 -7.14
CA SER A 442 13.80 5.64 -6.23
C SER A 442 14.47 6.20 -4.97
N SER A 443 14.38 7.53 -4.79
CA SER A 443 14.84 8.22 -3.59
C SER A 443 14.10 7.77 -2.33
N ILE A 444 12.80 7.48 -2.42
CA ILE A 444 12.02 6.95 -1.30
C ILE A 444 12.57 5.60 -0.83
N LYS A 445 12.93 4.70 -1.76
CA LYS A 445 13.46 3.38 -1.38
C LYS A 445 14.72 3.52 -0.51
N LEU A 446 15.62 4.44 -0.88
CA LEU A 446 16.81 4.72 -0.07
C LEU A 446 16.46 5.35 1.28
N LEU A 447 15.47 6.25 1.34
CA LEU A 447 15.01 6.84 2.61
C LEU A 447 14.41 5.77 3.55
N LYS A 448 13.53 4.88 3.03
CA LYS A 448 12.99 3.72 3.78
C LYS A 448 14.11 2.81 4.29
N THR A 449 15.05 2.48 3.41
CA THR A 449 16.22 1.64 3.74
C THR A 449 17.11 2.30 4.78
N THR A 450 17.26 3.63 4.74
CA THR A 450 18.01 4.40 5.75
C THR A 450 17.36 4.26 7.12
N VAL A 451 16.03 4.46 7.21
CA VAL A 451 15.29 4.30 8.47
C VAL A 451 15.49 2.89 9.03
N LYS A 452 15.34 1.87 8.18
CA LYS A 452 15.52 0.45 8.55
C LYS A 452 16.94 0.17 9.07
N LEU A 453 17.97 0.42 8.25
CA LEU A 453 19.36 0.08 8.56
C LEU A 453 19.91 0.86 9.75
N VAL A 454 19.65 2.16 9.83
CA VAL A 454 20.18 3.01 10.92
C VAL A 454 19.57 2.58 12.26
N ARG A 455 18.26 2.30 12.30
CA ARG A 455 17.59 1.84 13.52
C ARG A 455 17.99 0.42 13.91
N GLN A 456 18.18 -0.48 12.95
CA GLN A 456 18.69 -1.82 13.19
C GLN A 456 20.13 -1.79 13.76
N LYS A 457 20.96 -0.86 13.27
CA LYS A 457 22.35 -0.70 13.70
C LYS A 457 22.54 0.29 14.86
N LYS A 458 21.49 0.60 15.62
CA LYS A 458 21.57 1.55 16.76
C LYS A 458 22.66 1.20 17.77
N ASP A 459 22.90 -0.10 17.99
CA ASP A 459 23.88 -0.62 18.94
C ASP A 459 25.32 -0.60 18.37
N PHE A 460 25.48 -0.37 17.06
CA PHE A 460 26.77 -0.23 16.35
C PHE A 460 27.10 1.24 16.07
N THR A 461 27.05 2.08 17.10
CA THR A 461 27.17 3.55 16.99
C THR A 461 28.45 4.00 16.27
N SER A 462 29.55 3.25 16.33
CA SER A 462 30.80 3.58 15.61
C SER A 462 30.67 3.54 14.10
N GLU A 463 29.94 2.57 13.54
CA GLU A 463 29.70 2.47 12.09
C GLU A 463 28.77 3.61 11.64
N VAL A 464 27.65 3.79 12.36
CA VAL A 464 26.68 4.85 12.05
C VAL A 464 27.33 6.22 12.15
N SER A 465 28.14 6.46 13.19
CA SER A 465 28.87 7.71 13.37
C SER A 465 29.87 7.97 12.24
N PHE A 466 30.56 6.95 11.73
CA PHE A 466 31.51 7.11 10.62
C PHE A 466 30.82 7.58 9.33
N TYR A 467 29.65 6.99 9.00
CA TYR A 467 28.89 7.34 7.78
C TYR A 467 27.85 8.46 8.00
N PHE A 468 27.73 9.00 9.21
CA PHE A 468 26.72 10.00 9.55
C PHE A 468 26.81 11.25 8.68
N SER A 469 27.97 11.89 8.61
CA SER A 469 28.17 13.17 7.93
C SER A 469 27.85 13.12 6.42
N PRO A 470 28.30 12.10 5.65
CA PRO A 470 27.90 11.99 4.25
C PRO A 470 26.41 11.64 4.08
N LEU A 471 25.83 10.77 4.91
CA LEU A 471 24.40 10.42 4.83
C LEU A 471 23.50 11.61 5.15
N ILE A 472 23.80 12.34 6.22
CA ILE A 472 22.96 13.46 6.67
C ILE A 472 23.01 14.62 5.67
N ASN A 473 24.17 14.84 5.04
CA ASN A 473 24.30 15.81 3.95
C ASN A 473 23.44 15.39 2.75
N ALA A 474 23.62 14.17 2.25
CA ALA A 474 22.88 13.67 1.10
C ALA A 474 21.36 13.72 1.30
N ILE A 475 20.87 13.34 2.48
CA ILE A 475 19.43 13.31 2.79
C ILE A 475 18.87 14.73 3.00
N ALA A 476 19.59 15.61 3.70
CA ALA A 476 19.14 16.97 3.97
C ALA A 476 19.06 17.82 2.69
N THR A 477 19.98 17.61 1.74
CA THR A 477 20.01 18.32 0.46
C THR A 477 19.20 17.62 -0.64
N LEU A 478 18.58 16.47 -0.34
CA LEU A 478 17.81 15.71 -1.32
C LEU A 478 16.56 16.50 -1.74
N SER A 479 16.32 16.58 -3.04
CA SER A 479 15.14 17.19 -3.63
C SER A 479 14.15 16.13 -4.11
N ASN A 480 12.86 16.46 -4.10
CA ASN A 480 11.81 15.57 -4.58
C ASN A 480 11.73 15.62 -6.11
N THR A 481 12.72 15.08 -6.82
CA THR A 481 12.78 15.16 -8.29
C THR A 481 11.66 14.40 -9.02
N MET A 482 11.00 13.47 -8.33
CA MET A 482 9.94 12.61 -8.87
C MET A 482 8.56 12.95 -8.29
N ASP A 483 8.44 14.07 -7.58
CA ASP A 483 7.20 14.59 -6.97
C ASP A 483 6.38 13.54 -6.18
N HIS A 484 7.07 12.71 -5.40
CA HIS A 484 6.40 11.71 -4.58
C HIS A 484 5.77 12.34 -3.31
N GLU A 485 4.50 12.02 -3.03
CA GLU A 485 3.70 12.59 -1.94
C GLU A 485 4.31 12.39 -0.54
N SER A 486 4.73 11.16 -0.19
CA SER A 486 5.31 10.86 1.13
C SER A 486 6.81 11.16 1.26
N PHE A 487 7.43 11.78 0.25
CA PHE A 487 8.88 11.99 0.22
C PHE A 487 9.37 12.78 1.44
N GLU A 488 8.67 13.86 1.77
CA GLU A 488 8.99 14.74 2.90
C GLU A 488 8.92 14.02 4.24
N GLU A 489 7.89 13.18 4.42
CA GLU A 489 7.70 12.39 5.63
C GLU A 489 8.81 11.33 5.80
N TRP A 490 9.20 10.66 4.71
CA TRP A 490 10.31 9.71 4.69
C TRP A 490 11.67 10.40 4.92
N ARG A 491 11.87 11.61 4.37
CA ARG A 491 13.07 12.42 4.61
C ARG A 491 13.18 12.78 6.09
N ILE A 492 12.09 13.25 6.70
CA ILE A 492 12.04 13.56 8.13
C ILE A 492 12.33 12.30 8.96
N ASN A 493 11.72 11.16 8.65
CA ASN A 493 11.96 9.90 9.38
C ASN A 493 13.42 9.41 9.27
N ALA A 494 14.04 9.56 8.09
CA ALA A 494 15.45 9.21 7.88
C ALA A 494 16.39 10.14 8.68
N LEU A 495 16.16 11.45 8.64
CA LEU A 495 16.92 12.43 9.44
C LEU A 495 16.75 12.18 10.94
N VAL A 496 15.53 11.96 11.42
CA VAL A 496 15.25 11.66 12.84
C VAL A 496 15.97 10.38 13.26
N SER A 497 15.98 9.34 12.40
CA SER A 497 16.66 8.07 12.72
C SER A 497 18.17 8.25 12.90
N LEU A 498 18.83 9.04 12.04
CA LEU A 498 20.24 9.38 12.21
C LEU A 498 20.50 10.17 13.49
N LEU A 499 19.69 11.21 13.74
CA LEU A 499 19.83 12.09 14.90
C LEU A 499 19.58 11.37 16.23
N VAL A 500 18.68 10.39 16.28
CA VAL A 500 18.40 9.63 17.51
C VAL A 500 19.51 8.63 17.80
N VAL A 501 20.11 8.02 16.77
CA VAL A 501 21.20 7.03 16.94
C VAL A 501 22.54 7.70 17.25
N VAL A 502 22.85 8.84 16.62
CA VAL A 502 24.11 9.59 16.85
C VAL A 502 23.81 11.07 17.15
N PRO A 503 23.20 11.38 18.31
CA PRO A 503 22.74 12.74 18.62
C PRO A 503 23.87 13.75 18.82
N ASP A 504 25.07 13.30 19.18
CA ASP A 504 26.23 14.17 19.37
C ASP A 504 26.70 14.83 18.06
N LYS A 505 26.36 14.23 16.90
CA LYS A 505 26.72 14.74 15.57
C LYS A 505 25.69 15.69 14.95
N VAL A 506 24.67 16.13 15.70
CA VAL A 506 23.69 17.13 15.23
C VAL A 506 24.35 18.41 14.69
N VAL A 507 25.57 18.72 15.13
CA VAL A 507 26.37 19.86 14.64
C VAL A 507 26.53 19.84 13.12
N ASP A 508 26.70 18.67 12.50
CA ASP A 508 26.84 18.55 11.04
C ASP A 508 25.56 19.02 10.33
N LEU A 509 24.38 18.73 10.91
CA LEU A 509 23.09 19.18 10.38
C LEU A 509 22.90 20.70 10.55
N PHE A 510 23.41 21.29 11.63
CA PHE A 510 23.40 22.75 11.78
C PHE A 510 24.29 23.45 10.76
N LEU A 511 25.46 22.88 10.45
CA LEU A 511 26.30 23.40 9.37
C LEU A 511 25.54 23.40 8.04
N ILE A 512 24.84 22.32 7.72
CA ILE A 512 24.00 22.24 6.51
C ILE A 512 22.86 23.27 6.55
N LEU A 513 22.15 23.39 7.67
CA LEU A 513 21.03 24.33 7.82
C LEU A 513 21.44 25.81 7.63
N PHE A 514 22.59 26.20 8.20
CA PHE A 514 23.02 27.60 8.24
C PHE A 514 23.95 28.00 7.09
N GLN A 515 24.79 27.08 6.59
CA GLN A 515 25.78 27.36 5.55
C GLN A 515 25.41 26.78 4.19
N GLY A 516 24.45 25.84 4.14
CA GLY A 516 24.04 25.17 2.91
C GLY A 516 23.05 25.98 2.08
N ASP A 517 23.19 25.86 0.76
CA ASP A 517 22.23 26.35 -0.23
C ASP A 517 21.03 25.39 -0.29
N LEU A 518 20.10 25.58 0.65
CA LEU A 518 18.92 24.75 0.82
C LEU A 518 17.65 25.45 0.34
N SER A 519 16.73 24.68 -0.26
CA SER A 519 15.38 25.14 -0.52
C SER A 519 14.61 25.39 0.79
N PHE A 520 13.56 26.21 0.72
CA PHE A 520 12.69 26.48 1.87
C PHE A 520 12.14 25.19 2.50
N GLN A 521 11.66 24.27 1.66
CA GLN A 521 11.13 22.97 2.10
C GLN A 521 12.19 22.10 2.80
N GLN A 522 13.43 22.10 2.28
CA GLN A 522 14.55 21.40 2.92
C GLN A 522 14.81 21.96 4.32
N ARG A 523 14.89 23.28 4.47
CA ARG A 523 15.07 23.94 5.77
C ARG A 523 13.94 23.60 6.75
N MET A 524 12.69 23.61 6.29
CA MET A 524 11.51 23.24 7.07
C MET A 524 11.59 21.80 7.58
N SER A 525 11.96 20.86 6.71
CA SER A 525 12.11 19.44 7.07
C SER A 525 13.24 19.19 8.07
N ILE A 526 14.34 19.92 7.96
CA ILE A 526 15.45 19.87 8.92
C ILE A 526 14.98 20.32 10.30
N LEU A 527 14.29 21.47 10.39
CA LEU A 527 13.74 21.97 11.65
C LEU A 527 12.75 20.98 12.28
N SER A 528 11.84 20.41 11.48
CA SER A 528 10.91 19.36 11.95
C SER A 528 11.64 18.12 12.47
N SER A 529 12.71 17.68 11.80
CA SER A 529 13.51 16.53 12.23
C SER A 529 14.26 16.78 13.56
N LEU A 530 14.71 18.02 13.80
CA LEU A 530 15.33 18.43 15.06
C LEU A 530 14.33 18.39 16.22
N ALA A 531 13.11 18.91 16.01
CA ALA A 531 12.04 18.87 17.01
C ALA A 531 11.64 17.43 17.36
N LEU A 532 11.42 16.59 16.34
CA LEU A 532 10.96 15.21 16.51
C LEU A 532 12.05 14.32 17.13
N SER A 533 13.32 14.46 16.72
CA SER A 533 14.42 13.72 17.34
C SER A 533 14.62 14.11 18.81
N ALA A 534 14.48 15.39 19.17
CA ALA A 534 14.54 15.84 20.57
C ALA A 534 13.42 15.23 21.42
N ARG A 535 12.20 15.15 20.89
CA ARG A 535 11.05 14.52 21.57
C ARG A 535 11.26 13.02 21.75
N GLU A 536 11.74 12.34 20.72
CA GLU A 536 12.02 10.90 20.79
C GLU A 536 13.13 10.59 21.81
N LEU A 537 14.25 11.34 21.77
CA LEU A 537 15.35 11.20 22.73
C LEU A 537 14.93 11.48 24.18
N ARG A 538 13.92 12.34 24.38
CA ARG A 538 13.33 12.55 25.71
C ARG A 538 12.50 11.36 26.18
N GLY A 539 12.02 10.54 25.25
CA GLY A 539 11.14 9.41 25.52
C GLY A 539 9.66 9.70 25.25
N PHE A 540 9.33 10.76 24.52
CA PHE A 540 7.97 10.93 24.00
C PHE A 540 7.70 9.96 22.85
N ASP A 541 6.46 9.52 22.75
CA ASP A 541 6.02 8.61 21.71
C ASP A 541 5.21 9.37 20.68
N ASP A 542 5.88 9.80 19.62
CA ASP A 542 5.26 10.47 18.49
C ASP A 542 4.81 9.42 17.46
N PRO A 543 3.51 9.32 17.14
CA PRO A 543 2.97 8.28 16.26
C PRO A 543 3.45 8.41 14.81
N TYR A 544 4.07 9.53 14.46
CA TYR A 544 4.56 9.88 13.13
C TYR A 544 6.01 9.44 12.88
N ILE A 545 6.72 9.01 13.93
CA ILE A 545 8.09 8.51 13.82
C ILE A 545 8.10 7.00 13.87
N LEU A 546 8.68 6.41 12.83
CA LEU A 546 8.83 4.97 12.71
C LEU A 546 9.90 4.45 13.68
N LYS A 547 9.47 3.54 14.55
CA LYS A 547 10.31 2.84 15.53
C LYS A 547 10.21 1.34 15.27
N PRO A 548 10.84 0.84 14.20
CA PRO A 548 10.80 -0.58 13.92
C PRO A 548 11.41 -1.37 15.09
N GLU A 549 10.66 -2.35 15.58
CA GLU A 549 11.15 -3.32 16.56
C GLU A 549 11.74 -4.51 15.80
N TYR A 550 13.06 -4.69 15.88
CA TYR A 550 13.76 -5.81 15.26
C TYR A 550 14.09 -6.86 16.32
N ASP A 551 13.58 -8.08 16.11
CA ASP A 551 13.95 -9.26 16.91
C ASP A 551 15.31 -9.78 16.40
N PHE A 552 16.37 -9.50 17.17
CA PHE A 552 17.72 -9.93 16.79
C PHE A 552 17.79 -11.47 16.86
N PRO A 553 18.32 -12.18 15.83
CA PRO A 553 18.41 -13.65 15.83
C PRO A 553 19.18 -14.23 17.01
N SER A 554 20.01 -13.43 17.69
CA SER A 554 20.68 -13.81 18.93
C SER A 554 19.72 -14.15 20.06
N ASN A 555 18.53 -13.55 20.12
CA ASN A 555 17.50 -13.91 21.12
C ASN A 555 16.79 -15.24 20.81
N ARG A 556 17.01 -15.82 19.62
CA ARG A 556 16.49 -17.14 19.20
C ARG A 556 17.49 -18.25 19.42
N LEU A 557 18.64 -17.95 20.01
CA LEU A 557 19.65 -18.94 20.33
C LEU A 557 19.15 -19.82 21.50
N PRO A 558 19.23 -21.16 21.39
CA PRO A 558 18.60 -22.09 22.34
C PRO A 558 19.14 -22.02 23.78
N TRP A 559 20.26 -21.34 24.01
CA TRP A 559 20.94 -21.19 25.28
C TRP A 559 20.49 -19.92 26.05
N ASP A 560 19.82 -18.98 25.39
CA ASP A 560 19.29 -17.75 26.01
C ASP A 560 17.82 -17.88 26.46
N ASN A 561 17.18 -19.03 26.22
CA ASN A 561 15.83 -19.34 26.71
C ASN A 561 15.90 -20.02 28.09
N PRO A 562 15.58 -19.34 29.22
CA PRO A 562 15.52 -19.98 30.54
C PRO A 562 14.46 -21.08 30.62
N LYS A 563 13.52 -21.14 29.66
CA LYS A 563 12.52 -22.19 29.54
C LYS A 563 13.07 -23.51 28.98
N ALA A 564 14.17 -23.50 28.23
CA ALA A 564 14.78 -24.72 27.70
C ALA A 564 15.62 -25.46 28.76
N GLN A 565 16.13 -24.76 29.78
CA GLN A 565 16.85 -25.36 30.90
C GLN A 565 15.93 -25.99 31.97
N LEU A 566 14.64 -25.64 31.98
CA LEU A 566 13.66 -26.14 32.97
C LEU A 566 13.06 -27.51 32.60
N THR A 567 13.11 -27.90 31.32
CA THR A 567 12.54 -29.16 30.83
C THR A 567 13.45 -30.38 31.01
N ASP A 568 14.75 -30.20 31.25
CA ASP A 568 15.70 -31.32 31.43
C ASP A 568 16.01 -31.66 32.90
N GLN A 569 15.45 -30.92 33.88
CA GLN A 569 15.65 -31.22 35.31
C GLN A 569 14.41 -31.78 36.03
N THR A 570 13.27 -31.94 35.34
CA THR A 570 12.00 -32.32 35.97
C THR A 570 11.71 -33.82 36.04
N THR A 571 12.64 -34.70 35.65
CA THR A 571 12.44 -36.17 35.67
C THR A 571 13.21 -36.93 36.75
N LEU A 572 13.91 -36.26 37.69
CA LEU A 572 14.75 -36.95 38.68
C LEU A 572 14.57 -36.56 40.15
N ILE A 573 13.48 -35.88 40.52
CA ILE A 573 13.14 -35.70 41.95
C ILE A 573 11.65 -35.94 42.14
N GLN A 574 11.28 -37.21 42.06
CA GLN A 574 10.05 -37.73 42.61
C GLN A 574 10.48 -38.54 43.84
N ASP A 575 10.40 -37.92 45.02
CA ASP A 575 9.98 -38.58 46.26
C ASP A 575 10.17 -37.69 47.50
N VAL A 576 9.19 -37.85 48.39
CA VAL A 576 9.07 -37.30 49.76
C VAL A 576 8.62 -35.84 49.86
N SER A 577 7.29 -35.66 49.94
CA SER A 577 6.67 -34.47 50.52
C SER A 577 5.41 -34.87 51.30
N GLU A 578 5.61 -35.71 52.31
CA GLU A 578 4.73 -35.75 53.48
C GLU A 578 5.62 -35.54 54.71
N ASP A 579 5.73 -34.29 55.15
CA ASP A 579 5.69 -33.93 56.57
C ASP A 579 5.83 -32.41 56.74
N LYS A 580 4.72 -31.77 57.08
CA LYS A 580 4.72 -30.44 57.70
C LYS A 580 5.09 -30.61 59.16
N SER A 581 6.34 -30.33 59.52
CA SER A 581 6.67 -29.65 60.77
C SER A 581 8.17 -29.34 60.85
N SER A 582 8.50 -28.18 61.42
CA SER A 582 9.83 -27.78 61.91
C SER A 582 10.91 -27.44 60.88
N ILE A 583 10.83 -26.24 60.28
CA ILE A 583 12.02 -25.37 60.22
C ILE A 583 11.61 -23.97 60.69
N SER A 584 12.14 -23.64 61.86
CA SER A 584 12.10 -22.39 62.58
C SER A 584 12.63 -21.19 61.78
N ASP A 585 11.96 -20.06 61.99
CA ASP A 585 12.57 -18.76 62.32
C ASP A 585 13.98 -18.52 61.76
N GLY A 586 14.03 -18.19 60.47
CA GLY A 586 15.22 -17.75 59.76
C GLY A 586 14.89 -16.48 58.99
N GLN A 587 15.25 -15.33 59.57
CA GLN A 587 15.12 -14.02 58.95
C GLN A 587 15.84 -14.02 57.59
N VAL A 588 15.12 -13.79 56.49
CA VAL A 588 15.72 -13.73 55.15
C VAL A 588 16.45 -12.39 55.00
N ILE A 589 17.77 -12.40 55.25
CA ILE A 589 18.63 -11.20 55.29
C ILE A 589 19.10 -10.77 53.88
N TRP A 590 18.86 -11.55 52.82
CA TRP A 590 19.22 -11.14 51.45
C TRP A 590 18.06 -11.32 50.48
N LYS A 591 17.32 -10.22 50.25
CA LYS A 591 16.55 -10.03 49.01
C LYS A 591 17.44 -9.26 48.03
N SER A 592 17.81 -9.92 46.93
CA SER A 592 18.41 -9.25 45.78
C SER A 592 17.51 -8.11 45.33
N LYS A 593 18.07 -6.91 45.17
CA LYS A 593 17.38 -5.68 44.74
C LYS A 593 16.63 -5.84 43.41
N LYS A 594 16.91 -6.90 42.65
CA LYS A 594 16.26 -7.22 41.37
C LYS A 594 14.90 -7.91 41.52
N LEU A 595 14.61 -8.56 42.65
CA LEU A 595 13.40 -9.38 42.82
C LEU A 595 12.16 -8.59 43.28
N SER A 596 12.34 -7.34 43.72
CA SER A 596 11.26 -6.48 44.24
C SER A 596 10.72 -5.46 43.22
N THR A 597 11.01 -5.62 41.93
CA THR A 597 10.67 -4.61 40.90
C THR A 597 9.42 -4.92 40.07
N ASP A 598 8.70 -6.00 40.38
CA ASP A 598 7.54 -6.45 39.58
C ASP A 598 6.19 -6.07 40.18
N GLN A 599 6.13 -5.01 40.99
CA GLN A 599 4.86 -4.42 41.42
C GLN A 599 4.86 -2.90 41.17
N THR A 600 4.08 -2.50 40.16
CA THR A 600 3.48 -1.17 39.97
C THR A 600 4.41 0.05 39.99
N SER A 601 4.95 0.44 38.82
CA SER A 601 5.07 1.85 38.42
C SER A 601 5.35 1.98 36.92
N ASN A 602 4.66 2.91 36.25
CA ASN A 602 5.02 3.43 34.93
C ASN A 602 6.51 3.84 34.95
N LYS A 603 7.40 2.99 34.42
CA LYS A 603 8.81 3.34 34.23
C LYS A 603 8.86 4.48 33.21
N LYS A 604 8.96 5.73 33.69
CA LYS A 604 9.23 6.89 32.84
C LYS A 604 10.46 6.56 31.98
N LYS A 605 10.30 6.54 30.65
CA LYS A 605 11.39 6.30 29.69
C LYS A 605 12.57 7.22 30.05
N PRO A 606 13.83 6.74 30.01
CA PRO A 606 14.98 7.56 30.39
C PRO A 606 15.12 8.74 29.42
N ASN A 607 15.30 9.95 29.96
CA ASN A 607 15.54 11.14 29.16
C ASN A 607 16.99 11.12 28.63
N ASN A 608 17.18 10.55 27.43
CA ASN A 608 18.46 10.52 26.74
C ASN A 608 18.82 11.89 26.13
N PHE A 609 17.82 12.71 25.83
CA PHE A 609 18.01 14.07 25.30
C PHE A 609 18.77 14.98 26.27
N ARG A 610 18.67 14.75 27.59
CA ARG A 610 19.36 15.55 28.61
C ARG A 610 20.85 15.73 28.33
N LYS A 611 21.56 14.74 27.78
CA LYS A 611 23.02 14.86 27.55
C LYS A 611 23.35 15.80 26.38
N VAL A 612 22.49 15.83 25.37
CA VAL A 612 22.71 16.52 24.09
C VAL A 612 21.91 17.82 23.95
N ALA A 613 21.03 18.11 24.92
CA ALA A 613 20.15 19.29 24.90
C ALA A 613 20.88 20.62 24.64
N SER A 614 22.09 20.78 25.18
CA SER A 614 22.91 21.98 24.95
C SER A 614 23.38 22.11 23.50
N ILE A 615 23.71 21.00 22.86
CA ILE A 615 24.19 20.96 21.47
C ILE A 615 23.03 21.26 20.52
N TYR A 616 21.79 20.90 20.86
CA TYR A 616 20.60 21.24 20.09
C TYR A 616 20.16 22.69 20.26
N PHE A 617 20.09 23.17 21.51
CA PHE A 617 19.46 24.46 21.82
C PHE A 617 20.34 25.66 21.45
N PHE A 618 21.61 25.68 21.88
CA PHE A 618 22.43 26.89 21.77
C PHE A 618 22.74 27.31 20.33
N PRO A 619 23.04 26.40 19.37
CA PRO A 619 23.24 26.80 17.98
C PRO A 619 22.00 27.46 17.38
N LEU A 620 20.81 26.90 17.63
CA LEU A 620 19.56 27.48 17.15
C LEU A 620 19.28 28.85 17.77
N ALA A 621 19.49 28.96 19.08
CA ALA A 621 19.26 30.20 19.80
C ALA A 621 20.24 31.31 19.36
N ASN A 622 21.51 30.97 19.18
CA ASN A 622 22.53 31.92 18.70
C ASN A 622 22.27 32.35 17.25
N ALA A 623 21.85 31.42 16.38
CA ALA A 623 21.54 31.76 15.00
C ALA A 623 20.33 32.71 14.88
N TRP A 624 19.33 32.60 15.76
CA TRP A 624 18.26 33.60 15.85
C TRP A 624 18.83 34.98 16.19
N MET A 625 19.64 35.08 17.24
CA MET A 625 20.21 36.35 17.71
C MET A 625 21.16 37.00 16.70
N ASN A 626 21.82 36.20 15.86
CA ASN A 626 22.68 36.69 14.78
C ASN A 626 21.89 37.24 13.57
N GLY A 627 20.57 37.06 13.57
CA GLY A 627 19.69 37.47 12.48
C GLY A 627 19.51 36.36 11.44
N ILE A 628 18.26 36.02 11.18
CA ILE A 628 17.83 35.13 10.10
C ILE A 628 17.17 36.02 9.03
N ASP A 629 17.66 35.96 7.80
CA ASP A 629 17.07 36.66 6.65
C ASP A 629 16.84 35.66 5.50
N LEU A 630 15.57 35.30 5.28
CA LEU A 630 15.13 34.44 4.18
C LEU A 630 14.28 35.17 3.12
N GLY A 631 14.25 36.51 3.13
CA GLY A 631 13.48 37.30 2.17
C GLY A 631 11.97 37.09 2.29
N THR A 632 11.30 36.60 1.23
CA THR A 632 9.83 36.58 1.12
C THR A 632 9.11 35.58 2.04
N PHE A 633 9.80 34.54 2.51
CA PHE A 633 9.22 33.48 3.37
C PHE A 633 9.64 33.59 4.84
N ASP A 634 10.16 34.76 5.24
CA ASP A 634 10.82 34.96 6.52
C ASP A 634 9.87 34.78 7.72
N SER A 635 8.61 35.23 7.61
CA SER A 635 7.62 35.06 8.68
C SER A 635 7.30 33.59 8.96
N LEU A 636 6.95 32.83 7.92
CA LEU A 636 6.60 31.41 8.03
C LEU A 636 7.79 30.58 8.54
N PHE A 637 8.99 30.86 8.04
CA PHE A 637 10.20 30.18 8.50
C PHE A 637 10.46 30.44 9.98
N LYS A 638 10.43 31.72 10.40
CA LYS A 638 10.71 32.12 11.77
C LYS A 638 9.67 31.59 12.76
N THR A 639 8.39 31.52 12.38
CA THR A 639 7.34 30.88 13.20
C THR A 639 7.68 29.41 13.46
N HIS A 640 8.03 28.64 12.42
CA HIS A 640 8.39 27.23 12.57
C HIS A 640 9.70 27.03 13.33
N TYR A 641 10.66 27.91 13.11
CA TYR A 641 11.93 27.94 13.83
C TYR A 641 11.73 28.13 15.33
N LEU A 642 10.87 29.08 15.71
CA LEU A 642 10.53 29.39 17.10
C LEU A 642 9.76 28.23 17.75
N SER A 643 8.80 27.63 17.03
CA SER A 643 8.09 26.41 17.47
C SER A 643 9.07 25.25 17.73
N THR A 644 10.02 25.02 16.81
CA THR A 644 11.07 24.01 16.94
C THR A 644 11.95 24.28 18.17
N LEU A 645 12.38 25.53 18.37
CA LEU A 645 13.19 25.93 19.52
C LEU A 645 12.45 25.73 20.86
N LYS A 646 11.14 26.04 20.91
CA LYS A 646 10.28 25.78 22.07
C LYS A 646 10.16 24.29 22.37
N ILE A 647 9.97 23.46 21.35
CA ILE A 647 9.88 22.00 21.52
C ILE A 647 11.20 21.48 22.10
N ILE A 648 12.34 21.88 21.55
CA ILE A 648 13.68 21.52 22.02
C ILE A 648 13.91 21.98 23.47
N PHE A 649 13.54 23.23 23.79
CA PHE A 649 13.62 23.75 25.15
C PHE A 649 12.75 22.94 26.12
N SER A 650 11.50 22.65 25.74
CA SER A 650 10.62 21.81 26.54
C SER A 650 11.27 20.44 26.77
N ALA A 651 11.91 19.88 25.75
CA ALA A 651 12.51 18.56 25.78
C ALA A 651 13.78 18.51 26.66
N ALA A 652 14.51 19.61 26.76
CA ALA A 652 15.70 19.74 27.59
C ALA A 652 15.43 19.55 29.08
N ASN A 653 14.18 19.76 29.56
CA ASN A 653 13.87 19.65 30.98
C ASN A 653 13.87 18.17 31.48
N PRO A 654 14.68 17.79 32.49
CA PRO A 654 15.60 18.62 33.30
C PRO A 654 17.04 18.65 32.78
N HIS A 655 17.62 19.85 32.64
CA HIS A 655 19.02 20.06 32.25
C HIS A 655 19.73 20.99 33.25
N HIS A 656 21.05 20.86 33.41
CA HIS A 656 21.81 21.70 34.35
C HIS A 656 21.88 23.18 33.90
N LYS A 657 21.92 23.43 32.58
CA LYS A 657 21.85 24.78 31.98
C LYS A 657 20.43 25.23 31.63
N TYR A 658 19.40 24.62 32.20
CA TYR A 658 18.02 24.92 31.82
C TYR A 658 17.65 26.39 32.09
N GLN A 659 18.19 26.98 33.16
CA GLN A 659 17.97 28.39 33.49
C GLN A 659 18.62 29.34 32.47
N GLU A 660 19.83 29.04 32.00
CA GLU A 660 20.49 29.78 30.91
C GLU A 660 19.69 29.69 29.62
N MET A 661 19.22 28.49 29.26
CA MET A 661 18.35 28.27 28.09
C MET A 661 17.05 29.06 28.21
N SER A 662 16.46 29.12 29.39
CA SER A 662 15.22 29.87 29.63
C SER A 662 15.43 31.37 29.47
N SER A 663 16.54 31.92 29.99
CA SER A 663 16.87 33.34 29.82
C SER A 663 17.05 33.69 28.35
N MET A 664 17.73 32.82 27.60
CA MET A 664 17.98 33.02 26.17
C MET A 664 16.69 32.89 25.34
N LEU A 665 15.84 31.92 25.67
CA LEU A 665 14.54 31.79 25.02
C LEU A 665 13.66 33.01 25.26
N ASN A 666 13.65 33.58 26.48
CA ASN A 666 12.88 34.79 26.76
C ASN A 666 13.35 36.00 25.92
N MET A 667 14.67 36.19 25.78
CA MET A 667 15.21 37.23 24.89
C MET A 667 14.77 37.02 23.44
N ILE A 668 14.77 35.77 22.96
CA ILE A 668 14.31 35.42 21.61
C ILE A 668 12.80 35.67 21.45
N LEU A 669 11.99 35.39 22.46
CA LEU A 669 10.55 35.64 22.43
C LEU A 669 10.23 37.13 22.44
N GLU A 670 10.97 37.93 23.19
CA GLU A 670 10.86 39.40 23.18
C GLU A 670 11.24 39.97 21.81
N ASP A 671 12.33 39.49 21.21
CA ASP A 671 12.76 39.88 19.87
C ASP A 671 11.74 39.43 18.79
N ALA A 672 11.22 38.21 18.88
CA ALA A 672 10.16 37.72 17.97
C ALA A 672 8.88 38.56 18.05
N ALA A 673 8.48 38.95 19.27
CA ALA A 673 7.34 39.85 19.48
C ALA A 673 7.59 41.23 18.85
N SER A 674 8.83 41.74 18.91
CA SER A 674 9.20 43.00 18.24
C SER A 674 9.13 42.91 16.71
N GLN A 675 9.33 41.72 16.15
CA GLN A 675 9.27 41.43 14.72
C GLN A 675 7.85 41.04 14.23
N ASN A 676 6.81 41.10 15.07
CA ASN A 676 5.43 40.67 14.78
C ASN A 676 5.31 39.22 14.29
N ILE A 677 6.15 38.32 14.79
CA ILE A 677 6.09 36.89 14.45
C ILE A 677 5.15 36.20 15.44
N GLU A 678 4.19 35.43 14.94
CA GLU A 678 3.28 34.67 15.80
C GLU A 678 4.05 33.63 16.62
N VAL A 679 3.84 33.67 17.94
CA VAL A 679 4.59 32.92 18.95
C VAL A 679 3.92 31.60 19.29
#